data_AF-A0A1M3QBF5-F1
#
_entry.id   AF-A0A1M3QBF5-F1
#
_cell.length_a   1.000
_cell.length_b   1.000
_cell.length_c   1.000
_cell.angle_alpha   90.00
_cell.angle_beta   90.00
_cell.angle_gamma   90.00
#
_symmetry.space_group_name_H-M   'P 1'
#
loop_
_entity.id
_entity.type
_entity.pdbx_description
1 polymer ?
#
loop_
_entity_poly.entity_id
_entity_poly.type
_entity_poly.pdbx_seq_one_letter_code
_entity_poly.pdbx_strand_id
1 'polypeptide(L)'
;MDQAQQHHNLTGSFSGFPARKRPLLRHSSSRLALVVALSGVYMTVSIGDAHAQSAPLPTGGAVTRGSAAILRLGTDMTVFQLSRNAIIGWNGFSVGSGYRMHFENGSGATLNRVTGGLPSSIDGRLTATGSGYLINPAGVAVGSNGMVRTGGSFVASTQDIDDTNFLKGGDLTLKGSSRATVVNRGTIVSDHGDVVLTARKVVNEGSIDAPKGSVGLLAGYEVLLSDMSTADGKFQVKVGGADTEVVNKGTIRAAEAELRANGGRVEALAGNTKAIVKATGVKQSGGRIFLTAGDGGSVQVSQRLVARRAATEAKRRQVAALPDYGPMPRNRPDYTGGEVTISGGTIVLRGAVIDASGSTGGGQVLIGGGPQGSGDTSHAQAVSIDAASVIDASATRQGDGGSIVVWSDGATSVAATLTARGAGTGSGGAIETSGNAIDFTGVSVDASAPGGTAGQWLIGTGGLTVDAASAATIAGSLGGDTNVTLKTSATAANGDITIASALGWSSGAALTLDAYHSIAIAAPVTIGGAGKLNLLSNQGGTGGTITYAGGVTFTGGAGSGAGLTVNGNAYTLLYSMADVQAINASDAALRGNYALATSLDATGLAGWIPIGTDGQGNILNPDRFNHNGFTGQFTGLGHTISNLTVGVGNTGYAGLFGYATNATISDIGLIGGSVSGNYNLGGLIGRLGFGTISHAYATGAVNGGNGVGGLVGVLEGSTISQSYATGNVSGNDDVGGLVGFAMGYYYPRPIGLISQSYATGTVHGNYYVGGLVGDQSGTISQSYATGAVSGINSVGGLAGWQSGGPITQSYATGAISGGSYVGGLVGLMTADLVTINQSYATGAVSGDSYVGGLVGSYVGTSHPQLLLISQSYATGSVSGNNYVGGLVGSSYLASPYPPTLLLITQSYATGAVSGSSDVGGLIGYQAGGTISSSYFDSFSTGQANGVGSGSQAGVMAVTSDPSQSAAENYAFTQSAYSGFDWTIWSPPEAGAVNYYPRLLTVPGADTVGQ
;
A
#
# COMPACT_ATOMS: atom_id res chain seq x y z
N MET A 1 -36.91 -16.20 -5.68
CA MET A 1 -37.74 -16.34 -6.90
C MET A 1 -36.82 -16.07 -8.07
N ASP A 2 -36.41 -17.00 -8.91
CA ASP A 2 -36.87 -18.38 -9.13
C ASP A 2 -35.76 -19.22 -9.81
N GLN A 3 -35.63 -20.47 -9.32
CA GLN A 3 -35.19 -21.75 -9.93
C GLN A 3 -33.88 -21.82 -10.75
N ALA A 4 -32.84 -22.59 -10.40
CA ALA A 4 -32.71 -24.00 -9.95
C ALA A 4 -33.14 -25.06 -10.98
N GLN A 5 -32.17 -25.78 -11.56
CA GLN A 5 -32.34 -27.16 -12.01
C GLN A 5 -31.07 -27.99 -11.77
N GLN A 6 -31.26 -29.08 -11.03
CA GLN A 6 -30.31 -30.18 -10.74
C GLN A 6 -30.68 -31.43 -11.56
N HIS A 7 -29.79 -32.43 -11.45
CA HIS A 7 -29.86 -33.86 -11.81
C HIS A 7 -29.19 -34.21 -13.16
N HIS A 8 -28.27 -35.17 -13.27
CA HIS A 8 -28.22 -36.50 -12.64
C HIS A 8 -26.77 -37.04 -12.49
N ASN A 9 -26.52 -37.75 -11.38
CA ASN A 9 -25.39 -38.68 -11.16
C ASN A 9 -25.86 -40.13 -11.41
N LEU A 10 -24.93 -41.03 -11.75
CA LEU A 10 -24.88 -42.52 -11.60
C LEU A 10 -23.69 -43.01 -12.48
N THR A 11 -22.65 -43.78 -12.11
CA THR A 11 -22.47 -45.03 -11.34
C THR A 11 -20.94 -45.25 -11.12
N GLY A 12 -20.44 -45.79 -9.99
CA GLY A 12 -20.08 -47.22 -9.80
C GLY A 12 -18.55 -47.46 -9.65
N SER A 13 -18.01 -47.52 -8.42
CA SER A 13 -17.44 -48.70 -7.71
C SER A 13 -16.11 -49.32 -8.21
N PHE A 14 -15.05 -49.36 -7.37
CA PHE A 14 -14.49 -50.58 -6.74
C PHE A 14 -13.20 -50.31 -5.92
N SER A 15 -12.99 -51.20 -4.95
CA SER A 15 -12.08 -51.26 -3.79
C SER A 15 -10.58 -51.59 -4.01
N GLY A 16 -9.73 -51.31 -3.00
CA GLY A 16 -8.60 -52.20 -2.63
C GLY A 16 -7.29 -51.57 -2.07
N PHE A 17 -7.08 -51.64 -0.75
CA PHE A 17 -5.81 -51.41 0.02
C PHE A 17 -4.70 -52.47 -0.28
N PRO A 18 -3.44 -52.47 0.28
CA PRO A 18 -2.77 -51.60 1.27
C PRO A 18 -1.28 -51.19 0.96
N ALA A 19 -0.68 -50.47 1.92
CA ALA A 19 0.63 -49.80 1.95
C ALA A 19 1.92 -50.66 1.88
N ARG A 20 3.04 -50.07 1.41
CA ARG A 20 4.39 -50.25 2.01
C ARG A 20 5.47 -49.27 1.51
N LYS A 21 6.21 -48.72 2.50
CA LYS A 21 7.63 -48.29 2.55
C LYS A 21 8.05 -46.87 2.06
N ARG A 22 8.55 -46.11 3.04
CA ARG A 22 9.33 -44.84 3.06
C ARG A 22 10.61 -44.88 2.19
N PRO A 23 11.41 -43.80 1.98
CA PRO A 23 11.26 -42.37 2.29
C PRO A 23 11.43 -41.43 1.06
N LEU A 24 10.90 -40.21 1.09
CA LEU A 24 11.25 -39.18 0.08
C LEU A 24 12.16 -38.11 0.69
N LEU A 25 13.34 -38.02 0.08
CA LEU A 25 14.31 -36.95 0.21
C LEU A 25 13.74 -35.61 -0.28
N ARG A 26 14.31 -34.54 0.28
CA ARG A 26 14.38 -33.17 -0.26
C ARG A 26 14.12 -33.08 -1.77
N HIS A 27 13.12 -32.29 -2.14
CA HIS A 27 13.12 -31.61 -3.44
C HIS A 27 13.01 -30.10 -3.23
N SER A 28 14.16 -29.45 -3.46
CA SER A 28 14.23 -28.11 -4.02
C SER A 28 13.53 -28.09 -5.39
N SER A 29 12.57 -27.20 -5.58
CA SER A 29 12.01 -26.90 -6.90
C SER A 29 12.12 -25.41 -7.17
N SER A 30 13.02 -25.12 -8.09
CA SER A 30 13.46 -23.83 -8.57
C SER A 30 12.37 -23.02 -9.27
N ARG A 31 12.44 -21.71 -9.04
CA ARG A 31 12.11 -20.58 -9.94
C ARG A 31 11.63 -20.96 -11.36
N LEU A 32 10.44 -20.50 -11.72
CA LEU A 32 10.06 -20.27 -13.12
C LEU A 32 9.91 -18.75 -13.34
N ALA A 33 11.03 -18.09 -13.60
CA ALA A 33 11.06 -16.77 -14.21
C ALA A 33 10.94 -16.98 -15.72
N LEU A 34 9.85 -16.52 -16.32
CA LEU A 34 9.67 -16.50 -17.77
C LEU A 34 10.51 -15.35 -18.35
N VAL A 35 11.83 -15.57 -18.42
CA VAL A 35 12.75 -14.75 -19.22
C VAL A 35 12.58 -15.19 -20.66
N VAL A 36 11.84 -14.42 -21.45
CA VAL A 36 11.85 -14.56 -22.91
C VAL A 36 13.18 -14.03 -23.42
N ALA A 37 14.19 -14.89 -23.42
CA ALA A 37 15.42 -14.67 -24.16
C ALA A 37 15.11 -14.83 -25.66
N LEU A 38 14.75 -13.74 -26.34
CA LEU A 38 14.79 -13.70 -27.80
C LEU A 38 16.28 -13.78 -28.21
N SER A 39 16.74 -15.01 -28.37
CA SER A 39 18.02 -15.34 -28.95
C SER A 39 17.92 -15.03 -30.44
N GLY A 40 18.19 -13.77 -30.81
CA GLY A 40 18.35 -13.36 -32.19
C GLY A 40 19.50 -14.16 -32.79
N VAL A 41 19.17 -15.14 -33.62
CA VAL A 41 20.12 -15.83 -34.50
C VAL A 41 20.79 -14.75 -35.35
N TYR A 42 22.04 -14.44 -35.04
CA TYR A 42 22.92 -13.66 -35.90
C TYR A 42 23.18 -14.48 -37.17
N MET A 43 22.28 -14.40 -38.15
CA MET A 43 22.67 -14.63 -39.53
C MET A 43 23.50 -13.43 -39.97
N THR A 44 24.82 -13.57 -39.87
CA THR A 44 25.75 -12.76 -40.66
C THR A 44 25.49 -13.05 -42.14
N VAL A 45 24.56 -12.30 -42.73
CA VAL A 45 24.58 -12.12 -44.18
C VAL A 45 25.79 -11.26 -44.47
N SER A 46 26.89 -11.90 -44.85
CA SER A 46 27.97 -11.24 -45.55
C SER A 46 27.36 -10.63 -46.80
N ILE A 47 27.10 -9.33 -46.76
CA ILE A 47 26.83 -8.55 -47.97
C ILE A 47 28.16 -8.58 -48.72
N GLY A 48 28.24 -9.44 -49.73
CA GLY A 48 29.37 -9.43 -50.65
C GLY A 48 29.44 -8.05 -51.26
N ASP A 49 30.58 -7.38 -51.05
CA ASP A 49 30.95 -6.14 -51.70
C ASP A 49 31.01 -6.35 -53.21
N ALA A 50 29.89 -6.10 -53.88
CA ALA A 50 29.94 -5.62 -55.25
C ALA A 50 30.35 -4.14 -55.16
N HIS A 51 31.66 -3.88 -55.02
CA HIS A 51 32.25 -2.57 -55.22
C HIS A 51 32.01 -2.14 -56.68
N ALA A 52 30.86 -1.52 -56.94
CA ALA A 52 30.77 -0.55 -58.01
C ALA A 52 31.76 0.56 -57.66
N GLN A 53 32.79 0.77 -58.50
CA GLN A 53 33.64 1.96 -58.42
C GLN A 53 32.75 3.18 -58.19
N SER A 54 32.95 3.90 -57.08
CA SER A 54 32.19 5.12 -56.83
C SER A 54 32.40 6.06 -58.02
N ALA A 55 31.29 6.50 -58.63
CA ALA A 55 31.38 7.47 -59.71
C ALA A 55 32.10 8.72 -59.18
N PRO A 56 33.10 9.26 -59.90
CA PRO A 56 33.97 10.30 -59.37
C PRO A 56 33.21 11.57 -58.96
N LEU A 57 32.21 11.98 -59.75
CA LEU A 57 31.33 13.13 -59.49
C LEU A 57 29.88 12.82 -59.91
N PRO A 58 28.87 13.61 -59.48
CA PRO A 58 27.49 13.47 -59.93
C PRO A 58 27.33 13.53 -61.46
N THR A 59 26.30 12.86 -62.01
CA THR A 59 26.07 12.70 -63.45
C THR A 59 24.63 12.97 -63.86
N GLY A 60 24.45 13.52 -65.07
CA GLY A 60 23.12 13.80 -65.63
C GLY A 60 22.36 14.94 -64.94
N GLY A 61 23.07 15.91 -64.37
CA GLY A 61 22.46 17.03 -63.65
C GLY A 61 21.62 17.93 -64.56
N ALA A 62 20.34 18.09 -64.24
CA ALA A 62 19.41 18.96 -64.94
C ALA A 62 18.56 19.77 -63.94
N VAL A 63 18.56 21.10 -64.07
CA VAL A 63 17.74 21.98 -63.23
C VAL A 63 16.27 21.84 -63.65
N THR A 64 15.42 21.31 -62.78
CA THR A 64 13.99 21.06 -63.06
C THR A 64 13.08 22.18 -62.53
N ARG A 65 13.51 22.89 -61.48
CA ARG A 65 12.86 24.07 -60.91
C ARG A 65 13.90 25.06 -60.39
N GLY A 66 13.58 26.35 -60.42
CA GLY A 66 14.51 27.42 -60.03
C GLY A 66 15.56 27.72 -61.11
N SER A 67 16.67 28.33 -60.72
CA SER A 67 17.77 28.70 -61.63
C SER A 67 19.12 28.39 -60.97
N ALA A 68 19.93 27.59 -61.66
CA ALA A 68 21.29 27.24 -61.26
C ALA A 68 22.13 26.87 -62.49
N ALA A 69 23.45 27.04 -62.39
CA ALA A 69 24.43 26.61 -63.40
C ALA A 69 25.37 25.56 -62.79
N ILE A 70 25.61 24.46 -63.53
CA ILE A 70 26.49 23.36 -63.10
C ILE A 70 27.80 23.47 -63.85
N LEU A 71 28.91 23.65 -63.13
CA LEU A 71 30.27 23.75 -63.68
C LEU A 71 31.11 22.57 -63.16
N ARG A 72 31.81 21.88 -64.07
CA ARG A 72 32.76 20.83 -63.72
C ARG A 72 34.17 21.21 -64.18
N LEU A 73 35.13 21.20 -63.25
CA LEU A 73 36.54 21.49 -63.48
C LEU A 73 37.39 20.40 -62.84
N GLY A 74 37.87 19.45 -63.64
CA GLY A 74 38.70 18.34 -63.17
C GLY A 74 37.99 17.50 -62.10
N THR A 75 38.53 17.53 -60.87
CA THR A 75 38.04 16.82 -59.69
C THR A 75 36.94 17.56 -58.91
N ASP A 76 36.63 18.78 -59.31
CA ASP A 76 35.67 19.66 -58.63
C ASP A 76 34.43 19.87 -59.51
N MET A 77 33.25 19.82 -58.88
CA MET A 77 31.99 20.25 -59.47
C MET A 77 31.36 21.33 -58.58
N THR A 78 30.99 22.45 -59.17
CA THR A 78 30.32 23.56 -58.49
C THR A 78 28.96 23.84 -59.12
N VAL A 79 27.93 23.96 -58.28
CA VAL A 79 26.60 24.44 -58.67
C VAL A 79 26.46 25.87 -58.18
N PHE A 80 26.37 26.81 -59.12
CA PHE A 80 26.07 28.22 -58.84
C PHE A 80 24.57 28.43 -58.91
N GLN A 81 23.92 28.54 -57.76
CA GLN A 81 22.47 28.72 -57.69
C GLN A 81 22.11 30.21 -57.66
N LEU A 82 21.17 30.60 -58.53
CA LEU A 82 20.72 32.00 -58.70
C LEU A 82 19.36 32.24 -58.03
N SER A 83 18.49 31.24 -57.96
CA SER A 83 17.21 31.33 -57.24
C SER A 83 17.36 31.00 -55.76
N ARG A 84 16.45 31.49 -54.90
CA ARG A 84 16.46 31.16 -53.47
C ARG A 84 16.38 29.65 -53.21
N ASN A 85 15.48 28.96 -53.91
CA ASN A 85 15.35 27.51 -53.91
C ASN A 85 15.50 26.98 -55.34
N ALA A 86 16.19 25.85 -55.54
CA ALA A 86 16.27 25.17 -56.83
C ALA A 86 16.18 23.64 -56.65
N ILE A 87 15.68 22.96 -57.68
CA ILE A 87 15.60 21.50 -57.74
C ILE A 87 16.41 21.03 -58.95
N ILE A 88 17.31 20.07 -58.70
CA ILE A 88 18.19 19.48 -59.71
C ILE A 88 17.95 17.97 -59.72
N GLY A 89 17.52 17.45 -60.87
CA GLY A 89 17.45 16.03 -61.15
C GLY A 89 18.81 15.48 -61.55
N TRP A 90 19.15 14.28 -61.10
CA TRP A 90 20.41 13.60 -61.37
C TRP A 90 20.16 12.14 -61.78
N ASN A 91 20.92 11.63 -62.75
CA ASN A 91 20.93 10.19 -63.04
C ASN A 91 21.66 9.43 -61.93
N GLY A 92 22.80 9.95 -61.47
CA GLY A 92 23.52 9.42 -60.33
C GLY A 92 24.21 10.53 -59.55
N PHE A 93 24.18 10.46 -58.22
CA PHE A 93 24.82 11.44 -57.35
C PHE A 93 25.77 10.71 -56.40
N SER A 94 27.06 10.70 -56.73
CA SER A 94 28.14 10.21 -55.86
C SER A 94 29.32 11.17 -55.91
N VAL A 95 30.10 11.21 -54.84
CA VAL A 95 31.33 12.00 -54.74
C VAL A 95 32.43 11.05 -54.31
N GLY A 96 33.27 10.62 -55.25
CA GLY A 96 34.35 9.68 -54.97
C GLY A 96 35.44 10.27 -54.07
N SER A 97 36.28 9.42 -53.49
CA SER A 97 37.41 9.88 -52.68
C SER A 97 38.36 10.77 -53.51
N GLY A 98 38.78 11.90 -52.95
CA GLY A 98 39.59 12.91 -53.66
C GLY A 98 38.81 13.90 -54.52
N TYR A 99 37.50 13.69 -54.74
CA TYR A 99 36.62 14.60 -55.50
C TYR A 99 35.86 15.56 -54.58
N ARG A 100 35.40 16.69 -55.14
CA ARG A 100 34.61 17.68 -54.42
C ARG A 100 33.37 18.11 -55.20
N MET A 101 32.25 18.18 -54.50
CA MET A 101 31.00 18.77 -54.96
C MET A 101 30.67 19.98 -54.09
N HIS A 102 30.48 21.15 -54.69
CA HIS A 102 30.18 22.39 -53.99
C HIS A 102 28.89 23.05 -54.52
N PHE A 103 28.02 23.49 -53.62
CA PHE A 103 26.86 24.32 -53.93
C PHE A 103 27.08 25.74 -53.40
N GLU A 104 27.16 26.69 -54.31
CA GLU A 104 27.15 28.12 -54.02
C GLU A 104 25.70 28.60 -54.12
N ASN A 105 24.94 28.47 -53.04
CA ASN A 105 23.51 28.73 -52.98
C ASN A 105 23.11 29.80 -51.95
N GLY A 106 24.07 30.60 -51.48
CA GLY A 106 23.85 31.64 -50.46
C GLY A 106 23.22 31.05 -49.20
N SER A 107 22.16 31.68 -48.70
CA SER A 107 21.30 31.17 -47.60
C SER A 107 20.12 30.31 -48.09
N GLY A 108 20.06 30.04 -49.39
CA GLY A 108 19.01 29.27 -50.06
C GLY A 108 19.08 27.77 -49.85
N ALA A 109 18.22 27.02 -50.54
CA ALA A 109 18.19 25.56 -50.49
C ALA A 109 18.29 24.94 -51.89
N THR A 110 19.02 23.83 -52.01
CA THR A 110 19.08 23.03 -53.24
C THR A 110 18.60 21.61 -52.99
N LEU A 111 17.58 21.16 -53.72
CA LEU A 111 17.11 19.77 -53.70
C LEU A 111 17.70 18.98 -54.85
N ASN A 112 18.50 17.97 -54.52
CA ASN A 112 19.11 17.05 -55.46
C ASN A 112 18.32 15.75 -55.46
N ARG A 113 17.61 15.47 -56.55
CA ARG A 113 16.77 14.26 -56.69
C ARG A 113 17.43 13.27 -57.65
N VAL A 114 17.73 12.07 -57.19
CA VAL A 114 18.35 11.00 -57.98
C VAL A 114 17.29 10.06 -58.55
N THR A 115 17.32 9.82 -59.86
CA THR A 115 16.31 8.99 -60.56
C THR A 115 16.89 7.75 -61.25
N GLY A 116 18.22 7.63 -61.38
CA GLY A 116 18.86 6.52 -62.13
C GLY A 116 19.07 5.21 -61.37
N GLY A 117 18.44 5.04 -60.20
CA GLY A 117 18.34 3.74 -59.51
C GLY A 117 19.59 3.24 -58.78
N LEU A 118 20.70 3.96 -58.81
CA LEU A 118 21.92 3.62 -58.06
C LEU A 118 22.02 4.38 -56.72
N PRO A 119 22.52 3.75 -55.64
CA PRO A 119 22.77 4.43 -54.37
C PRO A 119 23.77 5.58 -54.50
N SER A 120 23.63 6.59 -53.64
CA SER A 120 24.58 7.69 -53.52
C SER A 120 25.70 7.34 -52.56
N SER A 121 26.97 7.36 -53.00
CA SER A 121 28.16 7.24 -52.14
C SER A 121 28.91 8.56 -52.05
N ILE A 122 29.10 9.08 -50.84
CA ILE A 122 29.86 10.29 -50.55
C ILE A 122 31.14 9.90 -49.81
N ASP A 123 32.19 9.62 -50.56
CA ASP A 123 33.53 9.24 -50.07
C ASP A 123 34.52 10.42 -50.11
N GLY A 124 34.19 11.47 -50.87
CA GLY A 124 34.91 12.74 -50.97
C GLY A 124 34.22 13.86 -50.18
N ARG A 125 34.32 15.10 -50.68
CA ARG A 125 33.82 16.30 -49.97
C ARG A 125 32.60 16.90 -50.67
N LEU A 126 31.47 16.97 -49.96
CA LEU A 126 30.25 17.65 -50.37
C LEU A 126 30.04 18.91 -49.51
N THR A 127 30.01 20.09 -50.12
CA THR A 127 29.79 21.35 -49.39
C THR A 127 28.68 22.20 -49.98
N ALA A 128 28.00 22.98 -49.14
CA ALA A 128 27.05 24.02 -49.57
C ALA A 128 27.16 25.27 -48.69
N THR A 129 27.01 26.46 -49.26
CA THR A 129 26.94 27.71 -48.47
C THR A 129 25.65 27.84 -47.68
N GLY A 130 24.56 27.27 -48.20
CA GLY A 130 23.22 27.24 -47.64
C GLY A 130 22.77 25.81 -47.33
N SER A 131 21.52 25.48 -47.59
CA SER A 131 20.95 24.15 -47.31
C SER A 131 21.07 23.20 -48.50
N GLY A 132 21.34 21.92 -48.24
CA GLY A 132 21.45 20.87 -49.27
C GLY A 132 20.56 19.67 -48.94
N TYR A 133 19.72 19.28 -49.88
CA TYR A 133 18.84 18.10 -49.77
C TYR A 133 19.29 17.07 -50.81
N LEU A 134 19.48 15.82 -50.41
CA LEU A 134 19.83 14.69 -51.27
C LEU A 134 18.77 13.60 -51.11
N ILE A 135 17.93 13.48 -52.13
CA ILE A 135 16.84 12.50 -52.20
C ILE A 135 17.27 11.38 -53.15
N ASN A 136 17.44 10.17 -52.62
CA ASN A 136 17.76 9.00 -53.42
C ASN A 136 17.01 7.75 -52.90
N PRO A 137 15.94 7.31 -53.58
CA PRO A 137 15.21 6.09 -53.21
C PRO A 137 16.06 4.82 -53.19
N ALA A 138 17.21 4.78 -53.86
CA ALA A 138 18.12 3.63 -53.85
C ALA A 138 19.07 3.61 -52.64
N GLY A 139 19.13 4.68 -51.83
CA GLY A 139 19.94 4.78 -50.63
C GLY A 139 21.00 5.87 -50.69
N VAL A 140 21.46 6.30 -49.53
CA VAL A 140 22.52 7.32 -49.36
C VAL A 140 23.54 6.83 -48.33
N ALA A 141 24.81 6.83 -48.68
CA ALA A 141 25.92 6.48 -47.80
C ALA A 141 26.97 7.59 -47.78
N VAL A 142 27.36 8.04 -46.58
CA VAL A 142 28.57 8.83 -46.37
C VAL A 142 29.66 7.88 -45.90
N GLY A 143 30.68 7.66 -46.72
CA GLY A 143 31.78 6.74 -46.42
C GLY A 143 32.65 7.23 -45.26
N SER A 144 33.53 6.38 -44.73
CA SER A 144 34.36 6.71 -43.56
C SER A 144 35.28 7.91 -43.76
N ASN A 145 35.70 8.17 -45.00
CA ASN A 145 36.50 9.35 -45.38
C ASN A 145 35.65 10.51 -45.91
N GLY A 146 34.33 10.28 -46.05
CA GLY A 146 33.39 11.25 -46.59
C GLY A 146 33.15 12.42 -45.65
N MET A 147 33.06 13.62 -46.22
CA MET A 147 32.71 14.84 -45.49
C MET A 147 31.57 15.59 -46.17
N VAL A 148 30.49 15.82 -45.43
CA VAL A 148 29.41 16.73 -45.81
C VAL A 148 29.48 17.96 -44.91
N ARG A 149 29.47 19.17 -45.48
CA ARG A 149 29.36 20.42 -44.70
C ARG A 149 28.47 21.46 -45.35
N THR A 150 27.44 21.90 -44.65
CA THR A 150 26.48 22.90 -45.13
C THR A 150 26.45 24.12 -44.23
N GLY A 151 26.27 25.32 -44.79
CA GLY A 151 26.04 26.52 -43.99
C GLY A 151 24.62 26.58 -43.41
N GLY A 152 23.64 26.01 -44.12
CA GLY A 152 22.27 25.75 -43.67
C GLY A 152 22.03 24.25 -43.38
N SER A 153 20.80 23.76 -43.55
CA SER A 153 20.45 22.37 -43.23
C SER A 153 20.99 21.35 -44.25
N PHE A 154 21.33 20.15 -43.81
CA PHE A 154 21.57 19.00 -44.67
C PHE A 154 20.48 17.94 -44.46
N VAL A 155 19.83 17.51 -45.54
CA VAL A 155 18.81 16.44 -45.49
C VAL A 155 19.18 15.33 -46.46
N ALA A 156 19.36 14.10 -45.97
CA ALA A 156 19.53 12.91 -46.80
C ALA A 156 18.33 11.98 -46.60
N SER A 157 17.68 11.60 -47.70
CA SER A 157 16.41 10.86 -47.63
C SER A 157 16.27 9.79 -48.70
N THR A 158 15.65 8.66 -48.36
CA THR A 158 15.10 7.69 -49.34
C THR A 158 13.63 7.95 -49.67
N GLN A 159 12.94 8.78 -48.88
CA GLN A 159 11.60 9.28 -49.14
C GLN A 159 11.66 10.58 -49.96
N ASP A 160 10.64 10.83 -50.79
CA ASP A 160 10.59 12.01 -51.64
C ASP A 160 9.87 13.19 -50.95
N ILE A 161 10.13 14.39 -51.47
CA ILE A 161 9.52 15.66 -51.06
C ILE A 161 8.73 16.20 -52.25
N ASP A 162 7.52 16.73 -52.00
CA ASP A 162 6.78 17.44 -53.03
C ASP A 162 7.49 18.72 -53.47
N ASP A 163 7.61 18.94 -54.79
CA ASP A 163 8.31 20.09 -55.37
C ASP A 163 7.72 21.43 -54.93
N THR A 164 6.39 21.53 -54.85
CA THR A 164 5.69 22.76 -54.49
C THR A 164 5.95 23.11 -53.03
N ASN A 165 5.89 22.11 -52.15
CA ASN A 165 6.19 22.27 -50.73
C ASN A 165 7.66 22.68 -50.51
N PHE A 166 8.60 22.04 -51.21
CA PHE A 166 10.00 22.41 -51.12
C PHE A 166 10.26 23.86 -51.56
N LEU A 167 9.67 24.28 -52.68
CA LEU A 167 9.85 25.64 -53.19
C LEU A 167 9.22 26.69 -52.27
N LYS A 168 8.07 26.37 -51.65
CA LYS A 168 7.38 27.23 -50.68
C LYS A 168 8.18 27.40 -49.38
N GLY A 169 8.84 26.34 -48.91
CA GLY A 169 9.50 26.30 -47.61
C GLY A 169 8.52 26.19 -46.43
N GLY A 170 9.06 26.23 -45.21
CA GLY A 170 8.32 25.89 -43.98
C GLY A 170 8.38 24.39 -43.70
N ASP A 171 7.31 23.84 -43.14
CA ASP A 171 7.19 22.41 -42.85
C ASP A 171 7.29 21.55 -44.12
N LEU A 172 8.12 20.51 -44.07
CA LEU A 172 8.36 19.58 -45.17
C LEU A 172 7.93 18.18 -44.77
N THR A 173 7.07 17.55 -45.57
CA THR A 173 6.70 16.14 -45.39
C THR A 173 7.43 15.28 -46.42
N LEU A 174 8.17 14.27 -45.94
CA LEU A 174 8.81 13.27 -46.77
C LEU A 174 7.98 11.99 -46.77
N LYS A 175 7.68 11.46 -47.95
CA LYS A 175 6.92 10.21 -48.11
C LYS A 175 7.57 9.28 -49.13
N GLY A 176 7.53 7.98 -48.88
CA GLY A 176 8.01 7.02 -49.86
C GLY A 176 7.94 5.57 -49.40
N SER A 177 7.96 4.67 -50.36
CA SER A 177 7.91 3.22 -50.13
C SER A 177 9.28 2.55 -50.15
N SER A 178 10.37 3.28 -50.38
CA SER A 178 11.73 2.73 -50.44
C SER A 178 12.07 1.92 -49.18
N ARG A 179 12.80 0.81 -49.36
CA ARG A 179 13.39 -0.01 -48.29
C ARG A 179 14.90 0.18 -48.17
N ALA A 180 15.47 1.12 -48.94
CA ALA A 180 16.88 1.44 -48.88
C ALA A 180 17.24 2.10 -47.55
N THR A 181 18.54 2.20 -47.28
CA THR A 181 19.09 2.70 -46.02
C THR A 181 19.78 4.04 -46.24
N VAL A 182 19.76 4.90 -45.22
CA VAL A 182 20.67 6.05 -45.11
C VAL A 182 21.73 5.72 -44.06
N VAL A 183 23.00 5.74 -44.45
CA VAL A 183 24.14 5.39 -43.58
C VAL A 183 25.15 6.53 -43.53
N ASN A 184 25.55 6.95 -42.33
CA ASN A 184 26.69 7.83 -42.12
C ASN A 184 27.83 7.09 -41.41
N ARG A 185 28.96 6.91 -42.09
CA ARG A 185 30.24 6.45 -41.50
C ARG A 185 31.29 7.56 -41.42
N GLY A 186 31.04 8.69 -42.09
CA GLY A 186 31.96 9.83 -42.20
C GLY A 186 31.60 10.98 -41.26
N THR A 187 31.81 12.22 -41.73
CA THR A 187 31.53 13.44 -40.96
C THR A 187 30.48 14.30 -41.68
N ILE A 188 29.41 14.65 -40.97
CA ILE A 188 28.38 15.58 -41.44
C ILE A 188 28.33 16.80 -40.52
N VAL A 189 28.43 18.00 -41.07
CA VAL A 189 28.42 19.26 -40.31
C VAL A 189 27.39 20.23 -40.90
N SER A 190 26.57 20.83 -40.04
CA SER A 190 25.78 22.02 -40.37
C SER A 190 26.21 23.19 -39.48
N ASP A 191 26.60 24.31 -40.08
CA ASP A 191 27.09 25.47 -39.32
C ASP A 191 25.96 26.26 -38.62
N HIS A 192 24.74 26.30 -39.20
CA HIS A 192 23.59 27.06 -38.67
C HIS A 192 22.22 26.37 -38.80
N GLY A 193 22.13 25.20 -39.44
CA GLY A 193 20.86 24.51 -39.71
C GLY A 193 20.81 23.11 -39.09
N ASP A 194 19.84 22.32 -39.55
CA ASP A 194 19.62 20.96 -39.08
C ASP A 194 20.39 19.93 -39.90
N VAL A 195 20.63 18.75 -39.33
CA VAL A 195 21.04 17.56 -40.09
C VAL A 195 19.96 16.49 -39.95
N VAL A 196 19.31 16.12 -41.04
CA VAL A 196 18.23 15.13 -41.05
C VAL A 196 18.61 13.97 -41.95
N LEU A 197 18.64 12.77 -41.38
CA LEU A 197 18.78 11.50 -42.11
C LEU A 197 17.46 10.74 -41.97
N THR A 198 16.78 10.45 -43.09
CA THR A 198 15.48 9.78 -43.06
C THR A 198 15.38 8.65 -44.07
N ALA A 199 14.89 7.49 -43.62
CA ALA A 199 14.72 6.30 -44.43
C ALA A 199 13.77 5.33 -43.72
N ARG A 200 13.60 4.09 -44.21
CA ARG A 200 13.09 3.02 -43.33
C ARG A 200 14.14 2.56 -42.33
N LYS A 201 15.41 2.56 -42.74
CA LYS A 201 16.55 2.25 -41.87
C LYS A 201 17.57 3.37 -41.93
N VAL A 202 17.89 3.94 -40.78
CA VAL A 202 18.89 5.01 -40.64
C VAL A 202 19.99 4.54 -39.70
N VAL A 203 21.25 4.64 -40.16
CA VAL A 203 22.41 4.21 -39.37
C VAL A 203 23.44 5.33 -39.29
N ASN A 204 23.87 5.68 -38.08
CA ASN A 204 25.00 6.56 -37.84
C ASN A 204 26.12 5.83 -37.10
N GLU A 205 27.23 5.61 -37.78
CA GLU A 205 28.49 5.07 -37.25
C GLU A 205 29.59 6.16 -37.19
N GLY A 206 29.38 7.29 -37.88
CA GLY A 206 30.30 8.44 -37.97
C GLY A 206 29.98 9.58 -36.98
N SER A 207 30.28 10.82 -37.40
CA SER A 207 30.01 12.03 -36.61
C SER A 207 29.01 12.96 -37.31
N ILE A 208 28.06 13.49 -36.54
CA ILE A 208 27.12 14.53 -36.96
C ILE A 208 27.25 15.73 -36.00
N ASP A 209 27.51 16.92 -36.52
CA ASP A 209 27.65 18.16 -35.73
C ASP A 209 26.74 19.28 -36.30
N ALA A 210 25.76 19.71 -35.51
CA ALA A 210 24.83 20.79 -35.81
C ALA A 210 24.64 21.68 -34.56
N PRO A 211 25.67 22.40 -34.11
CA PRO A 211 25.72 22.99 -32.76
C PRO A 211 24.69 24.11 -32.54
N LYS A 212 24.09 24.64 -33.61
CA LYS A 212 23.04 25.65 -33.58
C LYS A 212 21.68 25.15 -34.08
N GLY A 213 21.58 23.88 -34.47
CA GLY A 213 20.39 23.27 -35.04
C GLY A 213 20.10 21.90 -34.46
N SER A 214 19.22 21.17 -35.12
CA SER A 214 18.70 19.87 -34.65
C SER A 214 19.28 18.75 -35.49
N VAL A 215 19.49 17.58 -34.89
CA VAL A 215 19.86 16.36 -35.60
C VAL A 215 18.69 15.38 -35.52
N GLY A 216 18.14 15.00 -36.69
CA GLY A 216 17.06 14.02 -36.80
C GLY A 216 17.54 12.74 -37.48
N LEU A 217 17.50 11.62 -36.79
CA LEU A 217 17.59 10.27 -37.38
C LEU A 217 16.19 9.66 -37.36
N LEU A 218 15.54 9.62 -38.52
CA LEU A 218 14.09 9.41 -38.60
C LEU A 218 13.78 8.19 -39.47
N ALA A 219 13.19 7.15 -38.87
CA ALA A 219 12.83 5.92 -39.55
C ALA A 219 11.30 5.83 -39.75
N GLY A 220 10.83 5.98 -40.99
CA GLY A 220 9.40 6.06 -41.28
C GLY A 220 9.03 5.95 -42.76
N TYR A 221 7.73 5.78 -43.02
CA TYR A 221 7.14 5.89 -44.37
C TYR A 221 6.72 7.32 -44.69
N GLU A 222 6.27 8.05 -43.66
CA GLU A 222 5.90 9.45 -43.71
C GLU A 222 6.52 10.17 -42.51
N VAL A 223 7.35 11.18 -42.82
CA VAL A 223 8.09 11.96 -41.83
C VAL A 223 7.81 13.43 -42.05
N LEU A 224 7.50 14.15 -40.98
CA LEU A 224 7.35 15.61 -40.97
C LEU A 224 8.62 16.24 -40.38
N LEU A 225 9.17 17.19 -41.13
CA LEU A 225 10.19 18.11 -40.66
C LEU A 225 9.55 19.47 -40.43
N SER A 226 9.42 19.87 -39.17
CA SER A 226 8.86 21.18 -38.83
C SER A 226 9.94 22.25 -38.75
N ASP A 227 9.57 23.51 -38.99
CA ASP A 227 10.48 24.64 -38.88
C ASP A 227 10.75 25.05 -37.43
N MET A 228 9.75 24.89 -36.57
CA MET A 228 9.79 25.15 -35.13
C MET A 228 9.71 23.85 -34.33
N SER A 229 10.41 23.83 -33.19
CA SER A 229 10.33 22.71 -32.26
C SER A 229 9.23 22.94 -31.21
N THR A 230 8.45 21.91 -30.92
CA THR A 230 7.39 21.92 -29.89
C THR A 230 7.89 21.24 -28.60
N ALA A 231 7.01 20.99 -27.63
CA ALA A 231 7.35 20.18 -26.46
C ALA A 231 7.80 18.77 -26.85
N ASP A 232 7.18 18.18 -27.88
CA ASP A 232 7.48 16.84 -28.39
C ASP A 232 8.64 16.80 -29.39
N GLY A 233 9.41 17.88 -29.52
CA GLY A 233 10.53 18.02 -30.46
C GLY A 233 10.15 18.61 -31.81
N LYS A 234 11.11 18.64 -32.74
CA LYS A 234 11.01 19.26 -34.06
C LYS A 234 10.55 18.31 -35.16
N PHE A 235 10.80 17.01 -35.02
CA PHE A 235 10.52 16.03 -36.05
C PHE A 235 9.44 15.03 -35.64
N GLN A 236 8.65 14.54 -36.60
CA GLN A 236 7.63 13.52 -36.34
C GLN A 236 7.69 12.40 -37.38
N VAL A 237 7.66 11.15 -36.91
CA VAL A 237 7.41 9.97 -37.73
C VAL A 237 5.92 9.68 -37.69
N LYS A 238 5.18 10.26 -38.64
CA LYS A 238 3.70 10.17 -38.67
C LYS A 238 3.23 8.76 -38.98
N VAL A 239 3.93 8.07 -39.88
CA VAL A 239 3.61 6.70 -40.26
C VAL A 239 4.90 5.88 -40.29
N GLY A 240 4.90 4.78 -39.56
CA GLY A 240 5.98 3.80 -39.53
C GLY A 240 5.46 2.37 -39.44
N GLY A 241 6.34 1.43 -39.13
CA GLY A 241 5.99 0.03 -38.90
C GLY A 241 7.16 -0.75 -38.29
N ALA A 242 6.93 -2.03 -38.02
CA ALA A 242 7.90 -2.92 -37.38
C ALA A 242 9.23 -3.08 -38.14
N ASP A 243 9.28 -2.76 -39.44
CA ASP A 243 10.50 -2.78 -40.26
C ASP A 243 11.25 -1.43 -40.29
N THR A 244 10.83 -0.45 -39.48
CA THR A 244 11.54 0.82 -39.31
C THR A 244 12.60 0.73 -38.21
N GLU A 245 13.79 1.27 -38.47
CA GLU A 245 14.94 1.12 -37.56
C GLU A 245 15.87 2.35 -37.59
N VAL A 246 16.18 2.88 -36.41
CA VAL A 246 17.27 3.87 -36.21
C VAL A 246 18.36 3.22 -35.38
N VAL A 247 19.60 3.26 -35.87
CA VAL A 247 20.78 2.78 -35.13
C VAL A 247 21.83 3.88 -35.05
N ASN A 248 22.13 4.36 -33.86
CA ASN A 248 23.26 5.24 -33.60
C ASN A 248 24.35 4.47 -32.83
N LYS A 249 25.54 4.37 -33.45
CA LYS A 249 26.79 3.90 -32.84
C LYS A 249 27.87 4.99 -32.78
N GLY A 250 27.67 6.06 -33.55
CA GLY A 250 28.57 7.20 -33.69
C GLY A 250 28.26 8.35 -32.73
N THR A 251 28.73 9.55 -33.08
CA THR A 251 28.57 10.77 -32.26
C THR A 251 27.57 11.74 -32.87
N ILE A 252 26.73 12.34 -32.03
CA ILE A 252 25.80 13.40 -32.40
C ILE A 252 26.06 14.59 -31.46
N ARG A 253 26.28 15.78 -32.03
CA ARG A 253 26.35 17.05 -31.30
C ARG A 253 25.36 18.03 -31.92
N ALA A 254 24.42 18.50 -31.12
CA ALA A 254 23.34 19.34 -31.61
C ALA A 254 22.85 20.33 -30.54
N ALA A 255 22.02 21.29 -30.94
CA ALA A 255 21.14 21.96 -29.98
C ALA A 255 20.02 21.01 -29.54
N GLU A 256 19.50 20.18 -30.44
CA GLU A 256 18.46 19.18 -30.19
C GLU A 256 18.78 17.88 -30.96
N ALA A 257 18.62 16.71 -30.33
CA ALA A 257 18.89 15.43 -30.99
C ALA A 257 17.66 14.51 -30.90
N GLU A 258 17.23 13.97 -32.04
CA GLU A 258 15.99 13.21 -32.17
C GLU A 258 16.25 11.93 -32.96
N LEU A 259 16.06 10.79 -32.31
CA LEU A 259 16.10 9.47 -32.91
C LEU A 259 14.69 8.90 -32.84
N ARG A 260 14.01 8.79 -33.98
CA ARG A 260 12.58 8.46 -34.02
C ARG A 260 12.27 7.32 -34.96
N ALA A 261 11.42 6.42 -34.50
CA ALA A 261 10.67 5.44 -35.27
C ALA A 261 9.21 5.45 -34.79
N ASN A 262 8.31 4.78 -35.52
CA ASN A 262 6.92 4.59 -35.08
C ASN A 262 6.50 3.15 -35.35
N GLY A 263 6.35 2.35 -34.29
CA GLY A 263 6.15 0.90 -34.33
C GLY A 263 7.42 0.08 -34.58
N GLY A 264 8.59 0.72 -34.70
CA GLY A 264 9.87 0.10 -35.06
C GLY A 264 10.89 0.06 -33.92
N ARG A 265 12.18 0.08 -34.27
CA ARG A 265 13.31 0.02 -33.33
C ARG A 265 14.13 1.30 -33.31
N VAL A 266 14.49 1.78 -32.12
CA VAL A 266 15.49 2.84 -31.91
C VAL A 266 16.60 2.32 -31.02
N GLU A 267 17.83 2.35 -31.51
CA GLU A 267 19.01 1.84 -30.82
C GLU A 267 20.12 2.89 -30.70
N ALA A 268 20.42 3.32 -29.48
CA ALA A 268 21.57 4.15 -29.16
C ALA A 268 22.64 3.29 -28.47
N LEU A 269 23.52 2.68 -29.27
CA LEU A 269 24.43 1.61 -28.84
C LEU A 269 25.87 2.08 -28.66
N ALA A 270 26.50 1.75 -27.53
CA ALA A 270 27.90 2.09 -27.31
C ALA A 270 28.80 1.34 -28.30
N GLY A 271 29.18 2.00 -29.40
CA GLY A 271 30.10 1.45 -30.39
C GLY A 271 31.58 1.55 -29.97
N ASN A 272 31.91 2.51 -29.09
CA ASN A 272 33.24 2.77 -28.50
C ASN A 272 33.11 3.74 -27.29
N THR A 273 34.21 4.05 -26.58
CA THR A 273 34.22 4.98 -25.42
C THR A 273 33.96 6.45 -25.75
N LYS A 274 33.83 6.81 -27.04
CA LYS A 274 33.57 8.18 -27.53
C LYS A 274 32.14 8.38 -28.05
N ALA A 275 31.36 7.31 -28.21
CA ALA A 275 29.98 7.36 -28.69
C ALA A 275 29.10 8.13 -27.70
N ILE A 276 28.59 9.28 -28.14
CA ILE A 276 27.84 10.22 -27.31
C ILE A 276 26.76 10.90 -28.15
N VAL A 277 25.55 11.00 -27.61
CA VAL A 277 24.52 11.92 -28.09
C VAL A 277 24.52 13.11 -27.15
N LYS A 278 24.93 14.28 -27.64
CA LYS A 278 25.06 15.49 -26.85
C LYS A 278 24.18 16.60 -27.41
N ALA A 279 23.22 17.05 -26.61
CA ALA A 279 22.40 18.22 -26.88
C ALA A 279 22.80 19.37 -25.95
N THR A 280 23.12 20.54 -26.50
CA THR A 280 23.42 21.75 -25.71
C THR A 280 22.66 22.94 -26.28
N GLY A 281 21.65 23.41 -25.54
CA GLY A 281 20.82 24.55 -25.92
C GLY A 281 21.09 25.81 -25.11
N VAL A 282 20.29 26.85 -25.36
CA VAL A 282 20.19 28.06 -24.53
C VAL A 282 18.95 27.98 -23.63
N LYS A 283 18.88 28.82 -22.60
CA LYS A 283 17.91 28.78 -21.49
C LYS A 283 16.45 28.41 -21.84
N GLN A 284 15.95 28.73 -23.05
CA GLN A 284 14.58 28.42 -23.50
C GLN A 284 14.49 27.60 -24.81
N SER A 285 15.61 27.17 -25.42
CA SER A 285 15.60 26.44 -26.70
C SER A 285 16.79 25.47 -26.81
N GLY A 286 16.52 24.23 -27.21
CA GLY A 286 17.52 23.15 -27.26
C GLY A 286 17.89 22.57 -25.89
N GLY A 287 18.95 21.75 -25.85
CA GLY A 287 19.33 20.97 -24.68
C GLY A 287 18.41 19.76 -24.47
N ARG A 288 17.84 19.22 -25.54
CA ARG A 288 16.85 18.14 -25.50
C ARG A 288 17.27 16.95 -26.35
N ILE A 289 16.98 15.76 -25.85
CA ILE A 289 17.24 14.49 -26.52
C ILE A 289 15.94 13.67 -26.53
N PHE A 290 15.50 13.23 -27.70
CA PHE A 290 14.33 12.38 -27.87
C PHE A 290 14.74 11.04 -28.50
N LEU A 291 14.40 9.93 -27.84
CA LEU A 291 14.51 8.57 -28.39
C LEU A 291 13.10 7.97 -28.35
N THR A 292 12.40 7.94 -29.48
CA THR A 292 10.98 7.57 -29.52
C THR A 292 10.70 6.49 -30.56
N ALA A 293 9.94 5.46 -30.20
CA ALA A 293 9.59 4.35 -31.09
C ALA A 293 8.08 4.14 -31.27
N GLY A 294 7.23 4.93 -30.59
CA GLY A 294 5.77 4.75 -30.56
C GLY A 294 5.33 3.52 -29.75
N ASP A 295 4.02 3.39 -29.46
CA ASP A 295 3.47 2.41 -28.51
C ASP A 295 3.78 0.94 -28.87
N GLY A 296 3.91 0.63 -30.17
CA GLY A 296 4.27 -0.72 -30.64
C GLY A 296 5.77 -0.96 -30.85
N GLY A 297 6.60 0.07 -30.66
CA GLY A 297 8.03 0.02 -30.93
C GLY A 297 8.89 -0.26 -29.70
N SER A 298 10.19 -0.42 -29.91
CA SER A 298 11.16 -0.66 -28.83
C SER A 298 12.36 0.29 -28.88
N VAL A 299 12.83 0.70 -27.71
CA VAL A 299 14.02 1.54 -27.56
C VAL A 299 15.09 0.81 -26.73
N GLN A 300 16.31 0.74 -27.26
CA GLN A 300 17.47 0.20 -26.54
C GLN A 300 18.58 1.25 -26.41
N VAL A 301 19.08 1.44 -25.19
CA VAL A 301 20.12 2.42 -24.89
C VAL A 301 21.27 1.78 -24.13
N SER A 302 22.50 1.97 -24.62
CA SER A 302 23.75 1.70 -23.89
C SER A 302 24.76 2.85 -24.02
N GLN A 303 24.44 3.89 -24.81
CA GLN A 303 25.30 5.06 -24.98
C GLN A 303 25.22 6.05 -23.83
N ARG A 304 26.19 6.97 -23.81
CA ARG A 304 26.11 8.20 -23.02
C ARG A 304 25.24 9.24 -23.73
N LEU A 305 24.17 9.69 -23.07
CA LEU A 305 23.33 10.81 -23.46
C LEU A 305 23.64 12.01 -22.57
N VAL A 306 23.87 13.20 -23.14
CA VAL A 306 24.16 14.42 -22.37
C VAL A 306 23.29 15.57 -22.83
N ALA A 307 22.41 16.06 -21.95
CA ALA A 307 21.48 17.15 -22.22
C ALA A 307 21.76 18.33 -21.29
N ARG A 308 22.05 19.52 -21.85
CA ARG A 308 22.38 20.74 -21.07
C ARG A 308 21.76 22.00 -21.65
N ARG A 309 21.41 22.96 -20.80
CA ARG A 309 20.94 24.30 -21.20
C ARG A 309 21.88 25.36 -20.65
N ALA A 310 22.54 26.11 -21.52
CA ALA A 310 23.44 27.21 -21.13
C ALA A 310 22.65 28.35 -20.46
N ALA A 311 23.18 28.89 -19.36
CA ALA A 311 22.51 29.94 -18.58
C ALA A 311 22.40 31.28 -19.32
N THR A 312 23.31 31.55 -20.27
CA THR A 312 23.30 32.69 -21.20
C THR A 312 24.18 32.36 -22.39
N GLU A 313 23.86 32.94 -23.55
CA GLU A 313 24.74 32.91 -24.72
C GLU A 313 26.06 33.56 -24.32
N ALA A 314 27.12 32.76 -24.17
CA ALA A 314 28.38 33.27 -23.65
C ALA A 314 28.93 34.32 -24.62
N LYS A 315 28.76 35.62 -24.32
CA LYS A 315 29.66 36.65 -24.82
C LYS A 315 31.03 36.25 -24.33
N ARG A 316 31.81 35.59 -25.18
CA ARG A 316 33.26 35.46 -24.99
C ARG A 316 33.75 36.89 -24.74
N ARG A 317 34.08 37.23 -23.50
CA ARG A 317 34.88 38.42 -23.24
C ARG A 317 36.17 38.18 -24.02
N GLN A 318 36.40 38.96 -25.07
CA GLN A 318 37.73 39.08 -25.66
C GLN A 318 38.63 39.50 -24.51
N VAL A 319 39.45 38.58 -24.01
CA VAL A 319 40.53 38.92 -23.10
C VAL A 319 41.55 39.63 -23.96
N ALA A 320 41.61 40.96 -23.85
CA ALA A 320 42.76 41.71 -24.30
C ALA A 320 44.00 41.13 -23.59
N ALA A 321 45.04 40.84 -24.36
CA ALA A 321 46.28 40.28 -23.84
C ALA A 321 46.79 41.13 -22.67
N LEU A 322 46.93 40.52 -21.50
CA LEU A 322 47.65 41.07 -20.37
C LEU A 322 48.67 40.03 -19.85
N PRO A 323 49.81 40.50 -19.33
CA PRO A 323 51.03 39.72 -19.24
C PRO A 323 51.02 38.73 -18.07
N ASP A 324 51.84 37.70 -18.29
CA ASP A 324 52.25 36.59 -17.45
C ASP A 324 52.17 36.80 -15.92
N TYR A 325 51.16 36.24 -15.25
CA TYR A 325 51.19 35.85 -13.82
C TYR A 325 50.06 34.84 -13.50
N GLY A 326 50.45 33.58 -13.25
CA GLY A 326 49.67 32.57 -12.50
C GLY A 326 48.53 31.83 -13.24
N PRO A 327 48.22 30.58 -12.85
CA PRO A 327 47.12 29.81 -13.45
C PRO A 327 45.77 30.47 -13.12
N MET A 328 45.06 30.95 -14.16
CA MET A 328 43.72 31.53 -14.02
C MET A 328 42.71 30.51 -13.43
N PRO A 329 41.72 30.96 -12.63
CA PRO A 329 40.58 30.13 -12.26
C PRO A 329 39.82 29.73 -13.52
N ARG A 330 39.59 28.43 -13.73
CA ARG A 330 38.69 27.95 -14.79
C ARG A 330 37.24 28.29 -14.41
N ASN A 331 36.79 29.50 -14.72
CA ASN A 331 35.36 29.82 -14.74
C ASN A 331 34.70 28.97 -15.84
N ARG A 332 34.21 27.78 -15.48
CA ARG A 332 33.28 27.05 -16.34
C ARG A 332 31.97 27.84 -16.38
N PRO A 333 31.40 28.13 -17.56
CA PRO A 333 30.14 28.84 -17.64
C PRO A 333 29.02 28.03 -16.99
N ASP A 334 28.11 28.74 -16.33
CA ASP A 334 26.95 28.15 -15.66
C ASP A 334 25.95 27.59 -16.68
N TYR A 335 25.36 26.44 -16.35
CA TYR A 335 24.32 25.77 -17.11
C TYR A 335 23.34 25.05 -16.17
N THR A 336 22.10 24.92 -16.61
CA THR A 336 21.12 24.01 -16.03
C THR A 336 21.12 22.69 -16.80
N GLY A 337 20.58 21.64 -16.19
CA GLY A 337 20.31 20.39 -16.85
C GLY A 337 19.37 20.55 -18.05
N GLY A 338 19.52 19.67 -19.04
CA GLY A 338 18.63 19.57 -20.19
C GLY A 338 17.50 18.56 -19.98
N GLU A 339 16.89 18.13 -21.08
CA GLU A 339 15.78 17.18 -21.09
C GLU A 339 16.15 15.94 -21.89
N VAL A 340 15.78 14.76 -21.38
CA VAL A 340 15.92 13.48 -22.09
C VAL A 340 14.59 12.73 -22.00
N THR A 341 14.00 12.42 -23.16
CA THR A 341 12.75 11.67 -23.26
C THR A 341 12.98 10.38 -24.02
N ILE A 342 12.65 9.25 -23.41
CA ILE A 342 12.76 7.92 -23.97
C ILE A 342 11.37 7.28 -23.92
N SER A 343 10.77 7.01 -25.08
CA SER A 343 9.40 6.47 -25.15
C SER A 343 9.23 5.40 -26.23
N GLY A 344 8.34 4.45 -25.96
CA GLY A 344 7.98 3.33 -26.83
C GLY A 344 7.42 2.17 -26.01
N GLY A 345 6.84 1.17 -26.68
CA GLY A 345 6.20 0.03 -26.01
C GLY A 345 7.12 -0.79 -25.10
N THR A 346 8.39 -0.98 -25.48
CA THR A 346 9.39 -1.65 -24.64
C THR A 346 10.70 -0.86 -24.61
N ILE A 347 11.21 -0.61 -23.40
CA ILE A 347 12.43 0.19 -23.20
C ILE A 347 13.46 -0.60 -22.41
N VAL A 348 14.70 -0.65 -22.91
CA VAL A 348 15.82 -1.36 -22.28
C VAL A 348 17.06 -0.49 -22.19
N LEU A 349 17.55 -0.24 -20.98
CA LEU A 349 18.82 0.45 -20.70
C LEU A 349 19.85 -0.55 -20.17
N ARG A 350 21.02 -0.61 -20.82
CA ARG A 350 22.13 -1.50 -20.45
C ARG A 350 23.45 -0.74 -20.33
N GLY A 351 23.94 -0.53 -19.12
CA GLY A 351 25.12 0.30 -18.87
C GLY A 351 25.00 1.72 -19.43
N ALA A 352 23.77 2.22 -19.58
CA ALA A 352 23.51 3.52 -20.17
C ALA A 352 23.90 4.64 -19.21
N VAL A 353 24.38 5.77 -19.73
CA VAL A 353 24.67 6.95 -18.90
C VAL A 353 23.86 8.13 -19.41
N ILE A 354 22.87 8.57 -18.64
CA ILE A 354 22.02 9.71 -18.96
C ILE A 354 22.42 10.86 -18.04
N ASP A 355 23.04 11.90 -18.59
CA ASP A 355 23.52 13.08 -17.87
C ASP A 355 22.70 14.30 -18.27
N ALA A 356 21.68 14.59 -17.46
CA ALA A 356 20.89 15.81 -17.46
C ALA A 356 21.28 16.70 -16.25
N SER A 357 22.50 16.59 -15.73
CA SER A 357 22.98 17.39 -14.60
C SER A 357 23.27 18.84 -15.02
N GLY A 358 23.23 19.75 -14.05
CA GLY A 358 23.54 21.17 -14.26
C GLY A 358 24.32 21.79 -13.11
N SER A 359 25.08 22.86 -13.38
CA SER A 359 25.84 23.57 -12.36
C SER A 359 25.00 24.50 -11.48
N THR A 360 23.84 24.94 -11.99
CA THR A 360 22.93 25.91 -11.35
C THR A 360 21.50 25.39 -11.19
N GLY A 361 21.28 24.09 -11.44
CA GLY A 361 19.97 23.43 -11.38
C GLY A 361 19.96 22.16 -12.25
N GLY A 362 19.29 21.12 -11.76
CA GLY A 362 19.11 19.85 -12.44
C GLY A 362 18.23 19.90 -13.68
N GLY A 363 18.20 18.80 -14.45
CA GLY A 363 17.40 18.64 -15.67
C GLY A 363 16.21 17.70 -15.49
N GLN A 364 15.62 17.26 -16.60
CA GLN A 364 14.52 16.29 -16.60
C GLN A 364 14.88 15.06 -17.42
N VAL A 365 14.53 13.89 -16.89
CA VAL A 365 14.62 12.61 -17.59
C VAL A 365 13.27 11.90 -17.49
N LEU A 366 12.65 11.59 -18.63
CA LEU A 366 11.39 10.85 -18.74
C LEU A 366 11.65 9.54 -19.48
N ILE A 367 11.36 8.41 -18.85
CA ILE A 367 11.54 7.07 -19.41
C ILE A 367 10.22 6.31 -19.30
N GLY A 368 9.62 6.03 -20.46
CA GLY A 368 8.40 5.23 -20.59
C GLY A 368 7.09 5.97 -20.38
N GLY A 369 7.07 7.09 -19.66
CA GLY A 369 5.89 7.94 -19.52
C GLY A 369 6.16 9.17 -18.66
N GLY A 370 5.13 10.02 -18.51
CA GLY A 370 5.16 11.14 -17.58
C GLY A 370 4.93 10.72 -16.12
N PRO A 371 5.02 11.68 -15.17
CA PRO A 371 4.82 11.40 -13.75
C PRO A 371 3.47 10.72 -13.50
N GLN A 372 3.47 9.62 -12.74
CA GLN A 372 2.28 8.80 -12.46
C GLN A 372 1.47 8.41 -13.71
N GLY A 373 2.09 8.31 -14.89
CA GLY A 373 1.40 7.96 -16.14
C GLY A 373 0.57 9.09 -16.74
N SER A 374 0.93 10.34 -16.44
CA SER A 374 0.30 11.52 -17.04
C SER A 374 0.95 11.91 -18.38
N GLY A 375 0.23 12.70 -19.18
CA GLY A 375 0.71 13.27 -20.45
C GLY A 375 0.27 12.49 -21.69
N ASP A 376 0.51 13.08 -22.86
CA ASP A 376 0.18 12.50 -24.18
C ASP A 376 1.35 11.70 -24.79
N THR A 377 2.48 11.60 -24.09
CA THR A 377 3.63 10.81 -24.53
C THR A 377 3.30 9.33 -24.54
N SER A 378 3.78 8.58 -25.54
CA SER A 378 3.65 7.12 -25.63
C SER A 378 4.00 6.42 -24.31
N HIS A 379 3.09 5.59 -23.83
CA HIS A 379 3.19 4.84 -22.58
C HIS A 379 3.86 3.48 -22.81
N ALA A 380 4.98 3.24 -22.13
CA ALA A 380 5.65 1.96 -22.19
C ALA A 380 4.80 0.87 -21.54
N GLN A 381 4.79 -0.31 -22.14
CA GLN A 381 4.24 -1.53 -21.52
C GLN A 381 5.29 -2.22 -20.63
N ALA A 382 6.58 -2.02 -20.94
CA ALA A 382 7.66 -2.54 -20.12
C ALA A 382 8.90 -1.66 -20.16
N VAL A 383 9.51 -1.45 -18.99
CA VAL A 383 10.80 -0.76 -18.83
C VAL A 383 11.76 -1.65 -18.04
N SER A 384 12.98 -1.84 -18.54
CA SER A 384 14.06 -2.57 -17.85
C SER A 384 15.36 -1.78 -17.87
N ILE A 385 15.90 -1.47 -16.69
CA ILE A 385 17.13 -0.69 -16.51
C ILE A 385 18.07 -1.48 -15.60
N ASP A 386 19.25 -1.83 -16.12
CA ASP A 386 20.23 -2.62 -15.37
C ASP A 386 21.03 -1.81 -14.32
N ALA A 387 21.72 -2.52 -13.44
CA ALA A 387 22.51 -1.94 -12.36
C ALA A 387 23.76 -1.18 -12.83
N ALA A 388 24.21 -1.38 -14.07
CA ALA A 388 25.33 -0.65 -14.65
C ALA A 388 24.92 0.73 -15.18
N SER A 389 23.62 0.99 -15.29
CA SER A 389 23.10 2.26 -15.81
C SER A 389 23.11 3.36 -14.75
N VAL A 390 23.36 4.60 -15.20
CA VAL A 390 23.41 5.81 -14.35
C VAL A 390 22.55 6.90 -14.98
N ILE A 391 21.65 7.47 -14.19
CA ILE A 391 20.78 8.57 -14.60
C ILE A 391 20.98 9.72 -13.61
N ASP A 392 21.50 10.84 -14.10
CA ASP A 392 21.87 11.99 -13.27
C ASP A 392 21.18 13.27 -13.74
N ALA A 393 20.34 13.82 -12.87
CA ALA A 393 19.65 15.09 -13.01
C ALA A 393 20.04 16.05 -11.87
N SER A 394 21.22 15.91 -11.26
CA SER A 394 21.63 16.70 -10.09
C SER A 394 22.01 18.16 -10.43
N ALA A 395 21.87 19.04 -9.44
CA ALA A 395 22.61 20.29 -9.39
C ALA A 395 23.99 20.04 -8.77
N THR A 396 25.08 20.54 -9.39
CA THR A 396 26.45 20.21 -8.96
C THR A 396 27.19 21.33 -8.23
N ARG A 397 26.63 22.55 -8.14
CA ARG A 397 27.23 23.64 -7.35
C ARG A 397 26.19 24.45 -6.57
N GLN A 398 25.13 24.87 -7.22
CA GLN A 398 24.03 25.64 -6.65
C GLN A 398 22.72 25.26 -7.34
N GLY A 399 21.59 25.34 -6.65
CA GLY A 399 20.26 25.18 -7.22
C GLY A 399 19.65 23.81 -6.95
N ASP A 400 18.39 23.66 -7.39
CA ASP A 400 17.58 22.49 -7.07
C ASP A 400 17.98 21.29 -7.92
N GLY A 401 17.84 20.10 -7.35
CA GLY A 401 17.89 18.85 -8.08
C GLY A 401 16.77 18.75 -9.12
N GLY A 402 17.02 17.98 -10.17
CA GLY A 402 16.09 17.80 -11.29
C GLY A 402 15.02 16.76 -11.05
N SER A 403 14.44 16.24 -12.14
CA SER A 403 13.43 15.18 -12.09
C SER A 403 13.83 13.98 -12.94
N ILE A 404 13.62 12.77 -12.40
CA ILE A 404 13.79 11.50 -13.08
C ILE A 404 12.49 10.72 -12.94
N VAL A 405 11.86 10.34 -14.05
CA VAL A 405 10.66 9.50 -14.07
C VAL A 405 10.94 8.23 -14.86
N VAL A 406 10.69 7.09 -14.24
CA VAL A 406 10.69 5.78 -14.87
C VAL A 406 9.32 5.15 -14.65
N TRP A 407 8.55 4.98 -15.73
CA TRP A 407 7.16 4.59 -15.62
C TRP A 407 6.74 3.63 -16.76
N SER A 408 5.82 2.70 -16.47
CA SER A 408 5.15 1.86 -17.48
C SER A 408 3.73 1.47 -17.07
N ASP A 409 2.86 1.18 -18.04
CA ASP A 409 1.52 0.59 -17.84
C ASP A 409 1.59 -0.87 -17.33
N GLY A 410 2.71 -1.55 -17.57
CA GLY A 410 2.93 -2.95 -17.23
C GLY A 410 4.04 -3.13 -16.20
N ALA A 411 5.17 -3.69 -16.65
CA ALA A 411 6.27 -4.08 -15.78
C ALA A 411 7.43 -3.06 -15.84
N THR A 412 7.79 -2.52 -14.68
CA THR A 412 8.95 -1.65 -14.51
C THR A 412 9.99 -2.35 -13.65
N SER A 413 11.22 -2.53 -14.15
CA SER A 413 12.35 -3.11 -13.42
C SER A 413 13.55 -2.16 -13.47
N VAL A 414 14.02 -1.72 -12.30
CA VAL A 414 15.08 -0.71 -12.17
C VAL A 414 16.08 -1.13 -11.09
N ALA A 415 17.35 -1.29 -11.47
CA ALA A 415 18.45 -1.56 -10.55
C ALA A 415 19.57 -0.48 -10.61
N ALA A 416 19.34 0.61 -11.34
CA ALA A 416 20.32 1.64 -11.67
C ALA A 416 20.70 2.58 -10.51
N THR A 417 21.69 3.45 -10.73
CA THR A 417 21.89 4.64 -9.91
C THR A 417 21.09 5.83 -10.47
N LEU A 418 20.22 6.41 -9.64
CA LEU A 418 19.39 7.57 -9.95
C LEU A 418 19.76 8.74 -9.02
N THR A 419 20.24 9.86 -9.56
CA THR A 419 20.68 11.01 -8.76
C THR A 419 19.99 12.29 -9.19
N ALA A 420 19.33 12.96 -8.26
CA ALA A 420 18.68 14.26 -8.46
C ALA A 420 18.99 15.18 -7.28
N ARG A 421 20.27 15.34 -6.96
CA ARG A 421 20.70 16.07 -5.76
C ARG A 421 20.53 17.57 -5.89
N GLY A 422 20.18 18.22 -4.80
CA GLY A 422 20.28 19.68 -4.64
C GLY A 422 21.70 20.11 -4.28
N ALA A 423 22.06 21.35 -4.61
CA ALA A 423 23.36 21.93 -4.24
C ALA A 423 23.24 23.35 -3.69
N GLY A 424 24.16 23.71 -2.79
CA GLY A 424 24.09 24.96 -2.04
C GLY A 424 22.83 24.99 -1.18
N THR A 425 22.01 26.01 -1.35
CA THR A 425 20.71 26.16 -0.67
C THR A 425 19.53 25.57 -1.46
N GLY A 426 19.80 24.92 -2.59
CA GLY A 426 18.76 24.30 -3.41
C GLY A 426 18.23 23.01 -2.81
N SER A 427 16.97 22.70 -3.11
CA SER A 427 16.30 21.48 -2.66
C SER A 427 16.71 20.27 -3.49
N GLY A 428 16.53 19.09 -2.93
CA GLY A 428 16.65 17.83 -3.66
C GLY A 428 15.53 17.70 -4.69
N GLY A 429 15.79 16.89 -5.70
CA GLY A 429 14.90 16.66 -6.83
C GLY A 429 13.82 15.63 -6.57
N ALA A 430 13.08 15.30 -7.63
CA ALA A 430 12.01 14.31 -7.61
C ALA A 430 12.37 13.09 -8.48
N ILE A 431 12.37 11.91 -7.88
CA ILE A 431 12.63 10.64 -8.57
C ILE A 431 11.38 9.78 -8.46
N GLU A 432 10.94 9.19 -9.57
CA GLU A 432 9.80 8.28 -9.63
C GLU A 432 10.19 6.96 -10.31
N THR A 433 9.82 5.84 -9.69
CA THR A 433 9.89 4.50 -10.28
C THR A 433 8.54 3.80 -10.07
N SER A 434 7.73 3.74 -11.13
CA SER A 434 6.34 3.32 -11.03
C SER A 434 5.94 2.34 -12.13
N GLY A 435 4.91 1.54 -11.87
CA GLY A 435 4.26 0.70 -12.85
C GLY A 435 3.26 -0.24 -12.20
N ASN A 436 2.45 -0.95 -12.98
CA ASN A 436 1.48 -1.90 -12.44
C ASN A 436 2.20 -3.00 -11.62
N ALA A 437 3.30 -3.53 -12.15
CA ALA A 437 4.26 -4.34 -11.41
C ALA A 437 5.62 -3.64 -11.38
N ILE A 438 6.20 -3.52 -10.18
CA ILE A 438 7.50 -2.84 -9.97
C ILE A 438 8.50 -3.79 -9.30
N ASP A 439 9.72 -3.84 -9.84
CA ASP A 439 10.91 -4.37 -9.17
C ASP A 439 11.95 -3.26 -9.11
N PHE A 440 12.17 -2.72 -7.91
CA PHE A 440 13.16 -1.70 -7.64
C PHE A 440 14.34 -2.26 -6.83
N THR A 441 14.50 -3.57 -6.78
CA THR A 441 15.55 -4.20 -5.98
C THR A 441 16.94 -3.78 -6.47
N GLY A 442 17.74 -3.23 -5.57
CA GLY A 442 19.13 -2.84 -5.86
C GLY A 442 19.29 -1.49 -6.57
N VAL A 443 18.21 -0.74 -6.79
CA VAL A 443 18.32 0.66 -7.22
C VAL A 443 19.03 1.49 -6.13
N SER A 444 19.87 2.44 -6.54
CA SER A 444 20.50 3.41 -5.65
C SER A 444 19.94 4.79 -5.96
N VAL A 445 19.18 5.37 -5.03
CA VAL A 445 18.51 6.67 -5.23
C VAL A 445 19.07 7.71 -4.26
N ASP A 446 19.53 8.84 -4.82
CA ASP A 446 20.02 10.01 -4.07
C ASP A 446 19.34 11.29 -4.59
N ALA A 447 18.36 11.76 -3.84
CA ALA A 447 17.75 13.07 -3.99
C ALA A 447 18.07 13.99 -2.79
N SER A 448 19.22 13.77 -2.14
CA SER A 448 19.64 14.57 -0.98
C SER A 448 19.92 16.03 -1.35
N ALA A 449 19.86 16.90 -0.34
CA ALA A 449 20.26 18.30 -0.46
C ALA A 449 20.86 18.82 0.86
N PRO A 450 22.17 18.64 1.08
CA PRO A 450 22.80 18.92 2.37
C PRO A 450 22.64 20.35 2.92
N GLY A 451 22.38 21.35 2.06
CA GLY A 451 22.13 22.74 2.46
C GLY A 451 20.71 23.25 2.19
N GLY A 452 19.79 22.36 1.78
CA GLY A 452 18.40 22.68 1.44
C GLY A 452 17.44 21.63 2.00
N THR A 453 16.26 21.51 1.38
CA THR A 453 15.28 20.49 1.74
C THR A 453 15.54 19.22 0.94
N ALA A 454 15.61 18.07 1.61
CA ALA A 454 15.71 16.76 0.96
C ALA A 454 14.62 16.54 -0.11
N GLY A 455 14.99 15.92 -1.22
CA GLY A 455 14.10 15.55 -2.31
C GLY A 455 13.27 14.31 -1.99
N GLN A 456 12.59 13.78 -3.01
CA GLN A 456 11.63 12.69 -2.87
C GLN A 456 11.90 11.58 -3.88
N TRP A 457 11.72 10.33 -3.43
CA TRP A 457 11.60 9.15 -4.26
C TRP A 457 10.20 8.55 -4.12
N LEU A 458 9.43 8.57 -5.19
CA LEU A 458 8.10 7.93 -5.27
C LEU A 458 8.21 6.56 -5.92
N ILE A 459 7.61 5.57 -5.27
CA ILE A 459 7.42 4.21 -5.79
C ILE A 459 5.91 4.00 -5.94
N GLY A 460 5.42 3.89 -7.17
CA GLY A 460 4.00 3.71 -7.48
C GLY A 460 3.68 2.31 -8.00
N THR A 461 2.68 1.63 -7.42
CA THR A 461 2.24 0.30 -7.89
C THR A 461 0.78 0.00 -7.54
N GLY A 462 0.27 -1.18 -7.88
CA GLY A 462 -1.08 -1.61 -7.53
C GLY A 462 -1.27 -2.12 -6.10
N GLY A 463 -0.19 -2.60 -5.47
CA GLY A 463 -0.12 -3.11 -4.10
C GLY A 463 1.33 -3.45 -3.79
N LEU A 464 1.77 -3.39 -2.53
CA LEU A 464 3.19 -3.51 -2.21
C LEU A 464 3.45 -4.33 -0.94
N THR A 465 4.31 -5.35 -1.07
CA THR A 465 4.92 -6.03 0.08
C THR A 465 6.40 -5.69 0.13
N VAL A 466 6.82 -5.04 1.21
CA VAL A 466 8.23 -4.71 1.48
C VAL A 466 8.90 -5.91 2.12
N ASP A 467 9.54 -6.73 1.28
CA ASP A 467 10.39 -7.84 1.70
C ASP A 467 11.80 -7.35 2.12
N ALA A 468 12.70 -8.28 2.44
CA ALA A 468 14.04 -7.94 2.94
C ALA A 468 14.87 -7.14 1.93
N ALA A 469 14.74 -7.42 0.62
CA ALA A 469 15.52 -6.75 -0.42
C ALA A 469 14.99 -5.33 -0.68
N SER A 470 13.66 -5.19 -0.72
CA SER A 470 12.98 -3.91 -0.82
C SER A 470 13.24 -3.03 0.41
N ALA A 471 13.20 -3.62 1.62
CA ALA A 471 13.48 -2.91 2.87
C ALA A 471 14.92 -2.34 2.90
N ALA A 472 15.92 -3.13 2.49
CA ALA A 472 17.30 -2.67 2.42
C ALA A 472 17.47 -1.51 1.42
N THR A 473 16.77 -1.57 0.29
CA THR A 473 16.80 -0.54 -0.74
C THR A 473 16.17 0.77 -0.22
N ILE A 474 14.99 0.70 0.38
CA ILE A 474 14.29 1.85 0.98
C ILE A 474 15.11 2.46 2.11
N ALA A 475 15.67 1.63 3.01
CA ALA A 475 16.52 2.08 4.11
C ALA A 475 17.78 2.81 3.62
N GLY A 476 18.39 2.37 2.51
CA GLY A 476 19.54 3.04 1.90
C GLY A 476 19.23 4.47 1.48
N SER A 477 18.11 4.69 0.79
CA SER A 477 17.69 6.04 0.38
C SER A 477 17.29 6.93 1.55
N LEU A 478 16.53 6.39 2.51
CA LEU A 478 16.19 7.13 3.74
C LEU A 478 17.47 7.52 4.49
N GLY A 479 18.40 6.59 4.70
CA GLY A 479 19.70 6.84 5.34
C GLY A 479 20.56 7.88 4.62
N GLY A 480 20.40 8.02 3.30
CA GLY A 480 21.02 9.05 2.47
C GLY A 480 20.31 10.42 2.48
N ASP A 481 19.35 10.63 3.38
CA ASP A 481 18.55 11.86 3.47
C ASP A 481 17.70 12.12 2.21
N THR A 482 17.16 11.05 1.63
CA THR A 482 16.11 11.10 0.59
C THR A 482 14.79 10.65 1.19
N ASN A 483 13.75 11.46 1.07
CA ASN A 483 12.42 11.06 1.49
C ASN A 483 11.85 10.00 0.53
N VAL A 484 11.08 9.05 1.04
CA VAL A 484 10.52 7.95 0.25
C VAL A 484 9.00 7.92 0.42
N THR A 485 8.28 7.80 -0.69
CA THR A 485 6.83 7.61 -0.72
C THR A 485 6.49 6.30 -1.41
N LEU A 486 5.85 5.38 -0.70
CA LEU A 486 5.27 4.16 -1.26
C LEU A 486 3.79 4.43 -1.52
N LYS A 487 3.37 4.42 -2.79
CA LYS A 487 2.00 4.74 -3.20
C LYS A 487 1.35 3.58 -3.93
N THR A 488 0.13 3.26 -3.53
CA THR A 488 -0.67 2.20 -4.18
C THR A 488 -1.96 2.72 -4.78
N SER A 489 -2.55 1.98 -5.72
CA SER A 489 -3.78 2.34 -6.42
C SER A 489 -4.79 1.18 -6.47
N ALA A 490 -5.99 1.43 -6.97
CA ALA A 490 -7.04 0.43 -7.11
C ALA A 490 -6.62 -0.68 -8.10
N THR A 491 -6.17 -1.82 -7.59
CA THR A 491 -5.86 -3.01 -8.41
C THR A 491 -6.39 -4.29 -7.76
N ALA A 492 -6.20 -5.43 -8.42
CA ALA A 492 -6.60 -6.74 -7.90
C ALA A 492 -5.96 -7.12 -6.56
N ALA A 493 -4.87 -6.46 -6.15
CA ALA A 493 -4.19 -6.69 -4.87
C ALA A 493 -4.78 -5.86 -3.70
N ASN A 494 -6.02 -5.38 -3.83
CA ASN A 494 -6.74 -4.48 -2.91
C ASN A 494 -6.09 -3.11 -2.66
N GLY A 495 -4.85 -2.87 -3.10
CA GLY A 495 -4.15 -1.62 -2.86
C GLY A 495 -3.59 -1.49 -1.43
N ASP A 496 -3.19 -2.61 -0.84
CA ASP A 496 -2.59 -2.66 0.48
C ASP A 496 -1.07 -2.45 0.43
N ILE A 497 -0.51 -1.90 1.53
CA ILE A 497 0.93 -1.84 1.77
C ILE A 497 1.26 -2.71 3.00
N THR A 498 2.15 -3.69 2.84
CA THR A 498 2.65 -4.54 3.92
C THR A 498 4.15 -4.38 4.13
N ILE A 499 4.58 -4.01 5.33
CA ILE A 499 5.98 -4.06 5.76
C ILE A 499 6.26 -5.44 6.35
N ALA A 500 6.79 -6.36 5.53
CA ALA A 500 6.99 -7.77 5.90
C ALA A 500 8.40 -8.07 6.40
N SER A 501 9.32 -7.11 6.36
CA SER A 501 10.70 -7.26 6.84
C SER A 501 11.14 -6.00 7.60
N ALA A 502 12.10 -6.17 8.52
CA ALA A 502 12.55 -5.08 9.37
C ALA A 502 13.10 -3.91 8.53
N LEU A 503 12.71 -2.69 8.88
CA LEU A 503 13.06 -1.46 8.18
C LEU A 503 13.53 -0.40 9.18
N GLY A 504 14.64 0.27 8.93
CA GLY A 504 15.07 1.34 9.81
C GLY A 504 16.06 2.33 9.21
N TRP A 505 16.04 3.56 9.74
CA TRP A 505 16.89 4.68 9.33
C TRP A 505 17.04 5.69 10.47
N SER A 506 18.03 6.58 10.39
CA SER A 506 18.33 7.57 11.44
C SER A 506 18.54 9.01 10.94
N SER A 507 18.38 9.24 9.63
CA SER A 507 18.43 10.58 9.02
C SER A 507 17.16 11.39 9.34
N GLY A 508 17.08 12.63 8.87
CA GLY A 508 15.87 13.45 8.95
C GLY A 508 14.80 13.10 7.92
N ALA A 509 15.03 12.10 7.08
CA ALA A 509 14.14 11.72 5.99
C ALA A 509 12.80 11.16 6.49
N ALA A 510 11.77 11.37 5.67
CA ALA A 510 10.44 10.86 5.86
C ALA A 510 10.17 9.63 5.00
N LEU A 511 9.58 8.59 5.61
CA LEU A 511 8.89 7.52 4.91
C LEU A 511 7.39 7.81 4.91
N THR A 512 6.76 7.81 3.74
CA THR A 512 5.30 7.93 3.58
C THR A 512 4.75 6.64 3.00
N LEU A 513 3.79 6.03 3.70
CA LEU A 513 2.99 4.91 3.23
C LEU A 513 1.61 5.44 2.81
N ASP A 514 1.38 5.55 1.50
CA ASP A 514 0.15 6.04 0.86
C ASP A 514 -0.61 4.83 0.27
N ALA A 515 -1.35 4.16 1.15
CA ALA A 515 -2.10 2.95 0.83
C ALA A 515 -3.49 3.30 0.31
N TYR A 516 -3.86 2.72 -0.85
CA TYR A 516 -5.22 2.84 -1.38
C TYR A 516 -6.25 2.25 -0.42
N HIS A 517 -5.91 1.12 0.24
CA HIS A 517 -6.78 0.47 1.22
C HIS A 517 -6.11 0.36 2.61
N SER A 518 -5.36 -0.69 2.92
CA SER A 518 -4.81 -0.93 4.28
C SER A 518 -3.29 -0.85 4.37
N ILE A 519 -2.79 -0.58 5.58
CA ILE A 519 -1.37 -0.66 5.94
C ILE A 519 -1.18 -1.76 6.99
N ALA A 520 -0.26 -2.68 6.73
CA ALA A 520 0.13 -3.71 7.69
C ALA A 520 1.63 -3.60 8.03
N ILE A 521 1.95 -3.19 9.25
CA ILE A 521 3.32 -3.24 9.80
C ILE A 521 3.50 -4.61 10.44
N ALA A 522 3.89 -5.61 9.64
CA ALA A 522 4.05 -7.00 10.09
C ALA A 522 5.45 -7.29 10.68
N ALA A 523 6.44 -6.45 10.38
CA ALA A 523 7.80 -6.52 10.90
C ALA A 523 8.25 -5.18 11.49
N PRO A 524 9.27 -5.15 12.37
CA PRO A 524 9.67 -3.95 13.09
C PRO A 524 10.11 -2.79 12.18
N VAL A 525 9.58 -1.59 12.45
CA VAL A 525 10.05 -0.33 11.87
C VAL A 525 10.78 0.48 12.95
N THR A 526 12.05 0.82 12.73
CA THR A 526 12.88 1.56 13.71
C THR A 526 13.39 2.89 13.15
N ILE A 527 13.04 3.98 13.80
CA ILE A 527 13.28 5.36 13.34
C ILE A 527 14.17 6.07 14.36
N GLY A 528 15.38 6.43 13.97
CA GLY A 528 16.33 7.19 14.79
C GLY A 528 16.41 8.66 14.39
N GLY A 529 17.15 9.44 15.19
CA GLY A 529 17.41 10.85 14.91
C GLY A 529 16.12 11.67 14.71
N ALA A 530 16.09 12.48 13.66
CA ALA A 530 14.95 13.33 13.29
C ALA A 530 14.00 12.67 12.26
N GLY A 531 14.06 11.35 12.10
CA GLY A 531 13.32 10.62 11.07
C GLY A 531 11.80 10.72 11.25
N LYS A 532 11.06 10.63 10.13
CA LYS A 532 9.60 10.83 10.12
C LYS A 532 8.86 9.69 9.46
N LEU A 533 7.70 9.33 10.00
CA LEU A 533 6.80 8.34 9.40
C LEU A 533 5.43 8.98 9.16
N ASN A 534 4.91 8.83 7.95
CA ASN A 534 3.57 9.24 7.57
C ASN A 534 2.78 8.01 7.11
N LEU A 535 1.66 7.73 7.76
CA LEU A 535 0.77 6.61 7.46
C LEU A 535 -0.55 7.16 6.93
N LEU A 536 -0.87 6.85 5.68
CA LEU A 536 -2.09 7.25 5.00
C LEU A 536 -2.78 5.98 4.51
N SER A 537 -3.77 5.50 5.27
CA SER A 537 -4.62 4.37 4.86
C SER A 537 -5.86 4.89 4.14
N ASN A 538 -6.49 4.03 3.36
CA ASN A 538 -7.78 4.27 2.73
C ASN A 538 -7.79 5.49 1.78
N GLN A 539 -6.69 5.71 1.05
CA GLN A 539 -6.51 6.83 0.10
C GLN A 539 -7.18 6.57 -1.27
N GLY A 540 -8.39 5.99 -1.24
CA GLY A 540 -9.19 5.69 -2.42
C GLY A 540 -10.09 4.46 -2.29
N GLY A 541 -9.82 3.59 -1.31
CA GLY A 541 -10.66 2.46 -0.91
C GLY A 541 -11.71 2.81 0.15
N THR A 542 -12.33 1.77 0.73
CA THR A 542 -13.28 1.88 1.85
C THR A 542 -12.98 0.84 2.91
N GLY A 543 -12.98 1.23 4.20
CA GLY A 543 -12.79 0.31 5.32
C GLY A 543 -11.35 -0.11 5.57
N GLY A 544 -10.37 0.55 4.93
CA GLY A 544 -8.96 0.27 5.14
C GLY A 544 -8.47 0.60 6.57
N THR A 545 -7.60 -0.25 7.10
CA THR A 545 -7.09 -0.16 8.49
C THR A 545 -5.57 -0.05 8.53
N ILE A 546 -5.03 0.29 9.71
CA ILE A 546 -3.60 0.24 10.01
C ILE A 546 -3.37 -0.76 11.14
N THR A 547 -2.41 -1.68 10.98
CA THR A 547 -2.05 -2.67 12.01
C THR A 547 -0.55 -2.64 12.34
N TYR A 548 -0.21 -2.89 13.60
CA TYR A 548 1.15 -2.68 14.15
C TYR A 548 1.79 -3.95 14.74
N ALA A 549 1.56 -5.13 14.15
CA ALA A 549 2.05 -6.41 14.69
C ALA A 549 3.58 -6.47 14.89
N GLY A 550 4.35 -5.82 14.03
CA GLY A 550 5.82 -5.71 14.13
C GLY A 550 6.31 -4.56 15.02
N GLY A 551 5.44 -3.62 15.36
CA GLY A 551 5.75 -2.42 16.14
C GLY A 551 6.48 -1.30 15.35
N VAL A 552 6.27 -0.06 15.78
CA VAL A 552 6.96 1.13 15.25
C VAL A 552 7.72 1.82 16.38
N THR A 553 9.05 1.80 16.34
CA THR A 553 9.91 2.33 17.40
C THR A 553 10.62 3.61 16.98
N PHE A 554 10.54 4.65 17.80
CA PHE A 554 11.34 5.86 17.66
C PHE A 554 12.44 5.89 18.72
N THR A 555 13.69 6.10 18.31
CA THR A 555 14.88 6.02 19.17
C THR A 555 15.60 7.35 19.35
N GLY A 556 15.15 8.42 18.68
CA GLY A 556 15.78 9.75 18.74
C GLY A 556 15.63 10.47 20.09
N GLY A 557 14.63 10.10 20.89
CA GLY A 557 14.31 10.79 22.15
C GLY A 557 13.50 12.07 21.96
N ALA A 558 13.05 12.65 23.07
CA ALA A 558 12.29 13.90 23.08
C ALA A 558 13.14 15.06 22.51
N GLY A 559 12.53 15.91 21.67
CA GLY A 559 13.21 17.05 21.05
C GLY A 559 14.12 16.72 19.86
N SER A 560 14.22 15.45 19.45
CA SER A 560 15.03 15.02 18.30
C SER A 560 14.54 15.53 16.94
N GLY A 561 13.31 16.03 16.86
CA GLY A 561 12.65 16.41 15.60
C GLY A 561 12.00 15.23 14.87
N ALA A 562 12.02 14.03 15.46
CA ALA A 562 11.27 12.88 14.96
C ALA A 562 9.76 13.17 14.90
N GLY A 563 9.07 12.59 13.94
CA GLY A 563 7.64 12.88 13.71
C GLY A 563 6.84 11.69 13.23
N LEU A 564 5.60 11.61 13.69
CA LEU A 564 4.59 10.67 13.23
C LEU A 564 3.35 11.42 12.77
N THR A 565 2.86 11.10 11.58
CA THR A 565 1.52 11.46 11.15
C THR A 565 0.72 10.23 10.75
N VAL A 566 -0.55 10.18 11.16
CA VAL A 566 -1.48 9.10 10.81
C VAL A 566 -2.77 9.74 10.28
N ASN A 567 -3.09 9.47 9.02
CA ASN A 567 -4.25 10.00 8.31
C ASN A 567 -4.37 11.54 8.45
N GLY A 568 -3.24 12.24 8.30
CA GLY A 568 -3.13 13.70 8.40
C GLY A 568 -3.03 14.25 9.83
N ASN A 569 -3.24 13.43 10.86
CA ASN A 569 -3.11 13.86 12.26
C ASN A 569 -1.67 13.68 12.74
N ALA A 570 -1.07 14.75 13.27
CA ALA A 570 0.24 14.68 13.91
C ALA A 570 0.13 14.11 15.33
N TYR A 571 1.10 13.27 15.71
CA TYR A 571 1.19 12.63 17.02
C TYR A 571 2.39 13.12 17.81
N THR A 572 2.19 13.36 19.11
CA THR A 572 3.26 13.58 20.07
C THR A 572 3.82 12.24 20.52
N LEU A 573 5.13 12.04 20.34
CA LEU A 573 5.84 10.82 20.69
C LEU A 573 6.21 10.83 22.18
N LEU A 574 5.83 9.77 22.90
CA LEU A 574 6.06 9.61 24.34
C LEU A 574 7.22 8.63 24.57
N TYR A 575 8.28 9.08 25.21
CA TYR A 575 9.52 8.31 25.45
C TYR A 575 9.67 7.84 26.90
N SER A 576 8.87 8.38 27.81
CA SER A 576 8.96 8.12 29.24
C SER A 576 7.60 8.25 29.94
N MET A 577 7.48 7.66 31.14
CA MET A 577 6.29 7.85 31.98
C MET A 577 6.07 9.33 32.38
N ALA A 578 7.12 10.14 32.41
CA ALA A 578 6.99 11.58 32.64
C ALA A 578 6.28 12.28 31.47
N ASP A 579 6.55 11.86 30.23
CA ASP A 579 5.85 12.38 29.05
C ASP A 579 4.37 12.00 29.10
N VAL A 580 4.07 10.77 29.49
CA VAL A 580 2.69 10.29 29.67
C VAL A 580 1.99 11.12 30.77
N GLN A 581 2.65 11.36 31.91
CA GLN A 581 2.08 12.16 33.01
C GLN A 581 1.80 13.60 32.60
N ALA A 582 2.60 14.18 31.70
CA ALA A 582 2.46 15.54 31.22
C ALA A 582 1.18 15.80 30.41
N ILE A 583 0.44 14.76 30.01
CA ILE A 583 -0.87 14.90 29.35
C ILE A 583 -1.88 15.64 30.26
N ASN A 584 -1.72 15.55 31.60
CA ASN A 584 -2.56 16.27 32.55
C ASN A 584 -2.23 17.78 32.69
N ALA A 585 -1.20 18.29 32.01
CA ALA A 585 -0.68 19.64 32.28
C ALA A 585 -1.61 20.78 31.81
N SER A 586 -2.51 20.54 30.85
CA SER A 586 -3.43 21.56 30.34
C SER A 586 -4.60 20.95 29.56
N ASP A 587 -5.66 21.75 29.33
CA ASP A 587 -6.78 21.38 28.44
C ASP A 587 -6.30 21.02 27.03
N ALA A 588 -5.36 21.79 26.47
CA ALA A 588 -4.80 21.50 25.13
C ALA A 588 -4.09 20.14 25.09
N ALA A 589 -3.38 19.77 26.16
CA ALA A 589 -2.72 18.47 26.26
C ALA A 589 -3.75 17.33 26.37
N LEU A 590 -4.82 17.49 27.13
CA LEU A 590 -5.88 16.48 27.23
C LEU A 590 -6.62 16.21 25.92
N ARG A 591 -6.50 17.11 24.93
CA ARG A 591 -7.09 17.01 23.59
C ARG A 591 -6.09 16.55 22.51
N GLY A 592 -4.84 16.29 22.87
CA GLY A 592 -3.76 15.95 21.94
C GLY A 592 -3.81 14.52 21.38
N ASN A 593 -3.03 14.26 20.33
CA ASN A 593 -2.80 12.91 19.82
C ASN A 593 -1.43 12.42 20.29
N TYR A 594 -1.39 11.21 20.84
CA TYR A 594 -0.22 10.65 21.51
C TYR A 594 0.08 9.24 21.01
N ALA A 595 1.37 8.96 20.85
CA ALA A 595 1.84 7.63 20.50
C ALA A 595 3.03 7.25 21.37
N LEU A 596 3.08 6.00 21.83
CA LEU A 596 4.28 5.47 22.46
C LEU A 596 5.40 5.39 21.43
N ALA A 597 6.53 6.04 21.72
CA ALA A 597 7.74 5.95 20.91
C ALA A 597 8.42 4.59 21.07
N THR A 598 8.29 4.01 22.26
CA THR A 598 8.89 2.75 22.70
C THR A 598 8.02 2.16 23.82
N SER A 599 8.24 0.90 24.16
CA SER A 599 7.69 0.32 25.38
C SER A 599 8.29 1.02 26.61
N LEU A 600 7.45 1.25 27.61
CA LEU A 600 7.79 1.97 28.84
C LEU A 600 7.74 1.03 30.05
N ASP A 601 8.60 1.29 31.04
CA ASP A 601 8.61 0.61 32.33
C ASP A 601 8.32 1.62 33.44
N ALA A 602 7.25 1.36 34.19
CA ALA A 602 6.81 2.18 35.32
C ALA A 602 7.33 1.65 36.67
N THR A 603 8.27 0.70 36.68
CA THR A 603 8.90 0.21 37.90
C THR A 603 9.50 1.37 38.71
N GLY A 604 9.16 1.43 40.00
CA GLY A 604 9.64 2.48 40.90
C GLY A 604 8.92 3.82 40.76
N LEU A 605 7.96 3.95 39.85
CA LEU A 605 7.08 5.12 39.79
C LEU A 605 6.11 5.09 40.98
N ALA A 606 6.15 6.13 41.81
CA ALA A 606 5.22 6.32 42.92
C ALA A 606 4.31 7.53 42.66
N GLY A 607 3.04 7.43 43.08
CA GLY A 607 2.10 8.55 43.01
C GLY A 607 1.64 8.90 41.58
N TRP A 608 1.43 7.89 40.72
CA TRP A 608 0.81 8.11 39.42
C TRP A 608 -0.53 8.84 39.56
N ILE A 609 -0.70 9.93 38.80
CA ILE A 609 -1.98 10.63 38.71
C ILE A 609 -2.66 10.18 37.40
N PRO A 610 -3.81 9.47 37.49
CA PRO A 610 -4.53 9.01 36.31
C PRO A 610 -4.84 10.14 35.33
N ILE A 611 -4.65 9.87 34.03
CA ILE A 611 -4.87 10.89 33.00
C ILE A 611 -6.34 11.33 32.99
N GLY A 612 -6.58 12.63 32.89
CA GLY A 612 -7.91 13.25 32.94
C GLY A 612 -8.40 13.58 34.36
N THR A 613 -7.56 13.44 35.38
CA THR A 613 -7.90 13.73 36.79
C THR A 613 -6.83 14.55 37.49
N ASP A 614 -7.18 15.17 38.62
CA ASP A 614 -6.22 15.86 39.50
C ASP A 614 -5.52 14.92 40.50
N GLY A 615 -5.97 13.65 40.59
CA GLY A 615 -5.48 12.68 41.56
C GLY A 615 -6.11 12.82 42.96
N GLN A 616 -7.08 13.72 43.13
CA GLN A 616 -7.86 13.91 44.36
C GLN A 616 -9.34 13.55 44.14
N GLY A 617 -9.65 12.85 43.04
CA GLY A 617 -11.01 12.41 42.70
C GLY A 617 -11.81 13.40 41.87
N ASN A 618 -11.21 14.52 41.42
CA ASN A 618 -11.87 15.44 40.50
C ASN A 618 -11.41 15.22 39.05
N ILE A 619 -12.35 15.44 38.13
CA ILE A 619 -12.11 15.37 36.70
C ILE A 619 -11.51 16.70 36.23
N LEU A 620 -10.48 16.64 35.39
CA LEU A 620 -9.92 17.84 34.76
C LEU A 620 -10.82 18.32 33.62
N ASN A 621 -10.88 19.64 33.45
CA ASN A 621 -11.68 20.33 32.44
C ASN A 621 -13.19 19.95 32.42
N PRO A 622 -13.90 20.03 33.55
CA PRO A 622 -15.32 19.74 33.56
C PRO A 622 -16.09 20.84 32.81
N ASP A 623 -16.73 20.49 31.69
CA ASP A 623 -17.59 21.38 30.93
C ASP A 623 -18.97 20.78 30.65
N ARG A 624 -19.92 21.63 30.22
CA ARG A 624 -21.29 21.21 29.89
C ARG A 624 -21.42 20.53 28.52
N PHE A 625 -20.32 20.42 27.78
CA PHE A 625 -20.28 19.91 26.41
C PHE A 625 -19.61 18.54 26.31
N ASN A 626 -19.32 17.89 27.43
CA ASN A 626 -18.71 16.57 27.56
C ASN A 626 -17.24 16.51 27.08
N HIS A 627 -16.46 17.59 27.28
CA HIS A 627 -15.00 17.60 27.08
C HIS A 627 -14.22 17.23 28.35
N ASN A 628 -14.81 16.35 29.17
CA ASN A 628 -14.31 16.05 30.51
C ASN A 628 -13.17 15.02 30.44
N GLY A 629 -12.06 15.32 31.10
CA GLY A 629 -10.87 14.46 31.12
C GLY A 629 -10.14 14.40 29.78
N PHE A 630 -9.60 13.23 29.43
CA PHE A 630 -8.90 13.04 28.16
C PHE A 630 -9.88 12.87 26.99
N THR A 631 -9.73 13.64 25.92
CA THR A 631 -10.57 13.56 24.72
C THR A 631 -9.77 13.35 23.43
N GLY A 632 -8.47 13.10 23.57
CA GLY A 632 -7.54 12.94 22.46
C GLY A 632 -7.49 11.52 21.87
N GLN A 633 -6.41 11.28 21.14
CA GLN A 633 -6.08 9.95 20.61
C GLN A 633 -4.84 9.41 21.32
N PHE A 634 -4.82 8.13 21.68
CA PHE A 634 -3.66 7.47 22.27
C PHE A 634 -3.44 6.11 21.60
N THR A 635 -2.30 5.92 20.95
CA THR A 635 -1.93 4.63 20.34
C THR A 635 -0.63 4.08 20.90
N GLY A 636 -0.56 2.77 21.15
CA GLY A 636 0.69 2.14 21.56
C GLY A 636 1.63 1.83 20.40
N LEU A 637 1.18 1.85 19.13
CA LEU A 637 1.97 1.44 17.96
C LEU A 637 2.64 0.06 18.10
N GLY A 638 2.03 -0.86 18.84
CA GLY A 638 2.60 -2.17 19.18
C GLY A 638 3.48 -2.18 20.44
N HIS A 639 3.58 -1.06 21.16
CA HIS A 639 4.31 -0.95 22.44
C HIS A 639 3.40 -1.12 23.65
N THR A 640 4.06 -1.33 24.80
CA THR A 640 3.39 -1.60 26.08
C THR A 640 3.91 -0.66 27.17
N ILE A 641 3.12 -0.53 28.24
CA ILE A 641 3.57 0.04 29.52
C ILE A 641 3.57 -1.10 30.52
N SER A 642 4.71 -1.32 31.18
CA SER A 642 4.87 -2.37 32.18
C SER A 642 4.91 -1.83 33.60
N ASN A 643 4.45 -2.64 34.57
CA ASN A 643 4.59 -2.44 36.01
C ASN A 643 3.93 -1.18 36.59
N LEU A 644 2.93 -0.63 35.91
CA LEU A 644 2.20 0.55 36.40
C LEU A 644 1.39 0.22 37.66
N THR A 645 1.71 0.87 38.77
CA THR A 645 0.95 0.77 40.02
C THR A 645 0.16 2.04 40.25
N VAL A 646 -1.16 1.92 40.39
CA VAL A 646 -2.09 3.03 40.61
C VAL A 646 -2.81 2.81 41.93
N GLY A 647 -2.76 3.81 42.81
CA GLY A 647 -3.48 3.82 44.08
C GLY A 647 -4.08 5.19 44.33
N VAL A 648 -5.41 5.28 44.33
CA VAL A 648 -6.15 6.55 44.51
C VAL A 648 -6.84 6.66 45.88
N GLY A 649 -6.55 5.73 46.80
CA GLY A 649 -7.13 5.69 48.14
C GLY A 649 -8.66 5.55 48.10
N ASN A 650 -9.37 6.32 48.94
CA ASN A 650 -10.83 6.28 49.01
C ASN A 650 -11.55 7.07 47.89
N THR A 651 -10.81 7.62 46.93
CA THR A 651 -11.37 8.35 45.78
C THR A 651 -11.70 7.40 44.63
N GLY A 652 -12.01 7.94 43.45
CA GLY A 652 -12.31 7.14 42.26
C GLY A 652 -11.52 7.57 41.02
N TYR A 653 -11.84 6.93 39.89
CA TYR A 653 -11.22 7.17 38.58
C TYR A 653 -9.76 6.69 38.51
N ALA A 654 -9.55 5.38 38.72
CA ALA A 654 -8.22 4.77 38.70
C ALA A 654 -7.96 3.99 37.40
N GLY A 655 -6.72 4.09 36.91
CA GLY A 655 -6.21 3.42 35.71
C GLY A 655 -5.01 4.19 35.12
N LEU A 656 -4.52 3.79 33.94
CA LEU A 656 -3.63 4.68 33.17
C LEU A 656 -4.36 6.01 32.92
N PHE A 657 -5.61 5.91 32.47
CA PHE A 657 -6.58 7.01 32.41
C PHE A 657 -7.55 6.90 33.58
N GLY A 658 -7.83 8.01 34.26
CA GLY A 658 -8.91 8.05 35.24
C GLY A 658 -10.24 8.32 34.58
N TYR A 659 -10.27 9.31 33.69
CA TYR A 659 -11.49 9.74 33.00
C TYR A 659 -11.17 10.14 31.56
N ALA A 660 -11.89 9.54 30.61
CA ALA A 660 -11.79 9.87 29.19
C ALA A 660 -13.17 10.00 28.55
N THR A 661 -13.33 10.94 27.62
CA THR A 661 -14.59 11.16 26.87
C THR A 661 -14.32 11.43 25.41
N ASN A 662 -15.08 10.84 24.48
CA ASN A 662 -14.86 10.97 23.03
C ASN A 662 -13.43 10.62 22.58
N ALA A 663 -12.68 9.90 23.42
CA ALA A 663 -11.30 9.52 23.17
C ALA A 663 -11.23 8.26 22.32
N THR A 664 -10.16 8.16 21.53
CA THR A 664 -9.79 6.91 20.83
C THR A 664 -8.51 6.38 21.42
N ILE A 665 -8.56 5.17 21.99
CA ILE A 665 -7.42 4.50 22.59
C ILE A 665 -7.20 3.17 21.87
N SER A 666 -6.02 2.95 21.31
CA SER A 666 -5.75 1.75 20.53
C SER A 666 -4.35 1.16 20.70
N ASP A 667 -4.20 -0.11 20.36
CA ASP A 667 -2.91 -0.78 20.16
C ASP A 667 -1.96 -0.69 21.36
N ILE A 668 -2.50 -0.75 22.58
CA ILE A 668 -1.77 -0.51 23.84
C ILE A 668 -1.97 -1.65 24.84
N GLY A 669 -0.86 -2.15 25.38
CA GLY A 669 -0.85 -3.17 26.44
C GLY A 669 -0.34 -2.64 27.78
N LEU A 670 -1.05 -2.96 28.86
CA LEU A 670 -0.59 -2.77 30.25
C LEU A 670 -0.18 -4.11 30.86
N ILE A 671 1.13 -4.28 31.08
CA ILE A 671 1.72 -5.54 31.52
C ILE A 671 2.11 -5.46 33.01
N GLY A 672 1.57 -6.36 33.84
CA GLY A 672 1.83 -6.37 35.28
C GLY A 672 1.24 -5.15 36.00
N GLY A 673 1.82 -4.83 37.17
CA GLY A 673 1.34 -3.75 38.02
C GLY A 673 0.01 -4.06 38.74
N SER A 674 -0.61 -3.03 39.32
CA SER A 674 -1.89 -3.16 40.03
C SER A 674 -2.63 -1.83 40.13
N VAL A 675 -3.96 -1.88 40.12
CA VAL A 675 -4.84 -0.72 40.34
C VAL A 675 -5.64 -0.92 41.63
N SER A 676 -5.68 0.10 42.48
CA SER A 676 -6.43 0.11 43.74
C SER A 676 -7.12 1.45 44.03
N GLY A 677 -8.30 1.39 44.65
CA GLY A 677 -9.15 2.56 44.90
C GLY A 677 -10.53 2.19 45.40
N ASN A 678 -11.51 3.10 45.31
CA ASN A 678 -12.89 2.85 45.77
C ASN A 678 -13.93 2.84 44.63
N TYR A 679 -14.00 3.87 43.80
CA TYR A 679 -15.03 3.99 42.74
C TYR A 679 -14.43 4.08 41.32
N ASN A 680 -15.05 3.45 40.31
CA ASN A 680 -14.67 3.54 38.89
C ASN A 680 -13.19 3.20 38.62
N LEU A 681 -12.85 1.91 38.65
CA LEU A 681 -11.48 1.43 38.50
C LEU A 681 -11.36 0.51 37.29
N GLY A 682 -10.41 0.81 36.41
CA GLY A 682 -10.00 -0.08 35.32
C GLY A 682 -8.49 -0.18 35.26
N GLY A 683 -7.97 -1.31 34.79
CA GLY A 683 -6.54 -1.44 34.49
C GLY A 683 -6.08 -0.33 33.53
N LEU A 684 -6.85 -0.12 32.45
CA LEU A 684 -6.60 0.92 31.46
C LEU A 684 -7.33 2.23 31.77
N ILE A 685 -8.65 2.16 32.02
CA ILE A 685 -9.49 3.37 32.19
C ILE A 685 -10.44 3.24 33.38
N GLY A 686 -10.47 4.23 34.27
CA GLY A 686 -11.49 4.31 35.33
C GLY A 686 -12.90 4.48 34.77
N ARG A 687 -13.15 5.53 33.98
CA ARG A 687 -14.42 5.74 33.25
C ARG A 687 -14.19 6.25 31.82
N LEU A 688 -14.88 5.63 30.86
CA LEU A 688 -14.90 6.02 29.45
C LEU A 688 -16.31 6.42 29.00
N GLY A 689 -16.48 7.63 28.48
CA GLY A 689 -17.73 8.12 27.90
C GLY A 689 -17.63 8.39 26.40
N PHE A 690 -18.58 7.91 25.60
CA PHE A 690 -18.67 8.13 24.15
C PHE A 690 -17.38 7.89 23.35
N GLY A 691 -16.47 7.04 23.86
CA GLY A 691 -15.15 6.78 23.29
C GLY A 691 -15.04 5.40 22.66
N THR A 692 -13.85 5.10 22.14
CA THR A 692 -13.53 3.80 21.54
C THR A 692 -12.22 3.25 22.10
N ILE A 693 -12.23 1.96 22.45
CA ILE A 693 -11.05 1.16 22.76
C ILE A 693 -10.95 0.03 21.74
N SER A 694 -9.78 -0.15 21.13
CA SER A 694 -9.52 -1.27 20.23
C SER A 694 -8.11 -1.84 20.37
N HIS A 695 -7.93 -3.16 20.25
CA HIS A 695 -6.62 -3.81 20.35
C HIS A 695 -5.85 -3.44 21.64
N ALA A 696 -6.56 -3.32 22.75
CA ALA A 696 -5.96 -2.92 24.03
C ALA A 696 -6.09 -4.02 25.07
N TYR A 697 -5.15 -4.07 26.01
CA TYR A 697 -5.21 -5.08 27.07
C TYR A 697 -4.57 -4.66 28.39
N ALA A 698 -5.02 -5.29 29.48
CA ALA A 698 -4.48 -5.11 30.82
C ALA A 698 -4.30 -6.47 31.54
N THR A 699 -3.18 -6.63 32.24
CA THR A 699 -2.84 -7.91 32.92
C THR A 699 -2.62 -7.75 34.44
N GLY A 700 -2.53 -6.52 34.94
CA GLY A 700 -2.41 -6.23 36.37
C GLY A 700 -3.72 -6.44 37.14
N ALA A 701 -3.63 -6.73 38.43
CA ALA A 701 -4.81 -6.92 39.29
C ALA A 701 -5.52 -5.60 39.59
N VAL A 702 -6.86 -5.64 39.72
CA VAL A 702 -7.69 -4.47 40.04
C VAL A 702 -8.49 -4.75 41.32
N ASN A 703 -8.30 -3.93 42.35
CA ASN A 703 -8.95 -4.06 43.66
C ASN A 703 -9.71 -2.77 44.00
N GLY A 704 -11.04 -2.81 44.02
CA GLY A 704 -11.89 -1.64 44.17
C GLY A 704 -13.07 -1.82 45.12
N GLY A 705 -13.98 -0.84 45.12
CA GLY A 705 -15.27 -0.88 45.81
C GLY A 705 -16.43 -1.04 44.83
N ASN A 706 -16.77 -0.01 44.06
CA ASN A 706 -17.86 -0.03 43.08
C ASN A 706 -17.38 0.36 41.67
N GLY A 707 -17.91 -0.32 40.64
CA GLY A 707 -17.57 -0.08 39.25
C GLY A 707 -16.13 -0.50 38.94
N VAL A 708 -15.85 -1.79 39.12
CA VAL A 708 -14.49 -2.35 39.06
C VAL A 708 -14.38 -3.29 37.87
N GLY A 709 -13.54 -2.92 36.89
CA GLY A 709 -13.28 -3.73 35.70
C GLY A 709 -11.79 -4.04 35.53
N GLY A 710 -11.45 -5.18 34.92
CA GLY A 710 -10.05 -5.49 34.62
C GLY A 710 -9.45 -4.54 33.57
N LEU A 711 -10.25 -4.08 32.59
CA LEU A 711 -9.82 -3.10 31.59
C LEU A 711 -10.43 -1.72 31.83
N VAL A 712 -11.76 -1.66 32.03
CA VAL A 712 -12.51 -0.40 32.18
C VAL A 712 -13.43 -0.49 33.40
N GLY A 713 -13.38 0.49 34.31
CA GLY A 713 -14.32 0.50 35.43
C GLY A 713 -15.75 0.74 34.97
N VAL A 714 -15.97 1.84 34.26
CA VAL A 714 -17.29 2.25 33.75
C VAL A 714 -17.25 2.61 32.27
N LEU A 715 -18.17 2.04 31.49
CA LEU A 715 -18.32 2.23 30.05
C LEU A 715 -19.66 2.91 29.72
N GLU A 716 -19.63 4.15 29.26
CA GLU A 716 -20.82 4.95 28.93
C GLU A 716 -20.92 5.22 27.43
N GLY A 717 -21.92 4.66 26.75
CA GLY A 717 -22.17 4.90 25.32
C GLY A 717 -20.93 4.72 24.42
N SER A 718 -20.01 3.84 24.82
CA SER A 718 -18.67 3.66 24.26
C SER A 718 -18.50 2.27 23.66
N THR A 719 -17.50 2.11 22.80
CA THR A 719 -17.19 0.82 22.15
C THR A 719 -15.87 0.23 22.67
N ILE A 720 -15.87 -1.07 22.96
CA ILE A 720 -14.69 -1.89 23.17
C ILE A 720 -14.68 -2.99 22.11
N SER A 721 -13.61 -3.10 21.35
CA SER A 721 -13.43 -4.17 20.37
C SER A 721 -12.05 -4.82 20.47
N GLN A 722 -11.96 -6.12 20.21
CA GLN A 722 -10.68 -6.85 20.11
C GLN A 722 -9.72 -6.58 21.28
N SER A 723 -10.27 -6.50 22.50
CA SER A 723 -9.56 -6.06 23.69
C SER A 723 -9.77 -7.05 24.83
N TYR A 724 -8.83 -7.12 25.78
CA TYR A 724 -8.91 -8.14 26.82
C TYR A 724 -8.29 -7.77 28.16
N ALA A 725 -8.72 -8.47 29.22
CA ALA A 725 -8.15 -8.37 30.55
C ALA A 725 -7.84 -9.75 31.15
N THR A 726 -6.70 -9.88 31.81
CA THR A 726 -6.27 -11.17 32.41
C THR A 726 -5.95 -11.08 33.91
N GLY A 727 -5.85 -9.87 34.46
CA GLY A 727 -5.62 -9.67 35.88
C GLY A 727 -6.84 -10.03 36.74
N ASN A 728 -6.60 -10.44 37.98
CA ASN A 728 -7.68 -10.73 38.93
C ASN A 728 -8.41 -9.43 39.33
N VAL A 729 -9.73 -9.51 39.45
CA VAL A 729 -10.59 -8.38 39.80
C VAL A 729 -11.30 -8.67 41.11
N SER A 730 -11.24 -7.73 42.05
CA SER A 730 -11.94 -7.82 43.34
C SER A 730 -12.64 -6.49 43.65
N GLY A 731 -13.91 -6.55 44.04
CA GLY A 731 -14.72 -5.38 44.37
C GLY A 731 -15.85 -5.69 45.34
N ASN A 732 -16.77 -4.73 45.53
CA ASN A 732 -18.03 -4.93 46.25
C ASN A 732 -19.20 -4.98 45.26
N ASP A 733 -19.38 -3.96 44.43
CA ASP A 733 -20.55 -3.79 43.56
C ASP A 733 -20.09 -3.51 42.12
N ASP A 734 -20.85 -3.98 41.13
CA ASP A 734 -20.58 -3.79 39.69
C ASP A 734 -19.15 -4.23 39.31
N VAL A 735 -18.89 -5.52 39.50
CA VAL A 735 -17.55 -6.10 39.35
C VAL A 735 -17.50 -6.99 38.11
N GLY A 736 -16.65 -6.65 37.15
CA GLY A 736 -16.49 -7.39 35.91
C GLY A 736 -15.04 -7.70 35.56
N GLY A 737 -14.79 -8.86 34.93
CA GLY A 737 -13.44 -9.20 34.49
C GLY A 737 -12.89 -8.26 33.41
N LEU A 738 -13.73 -7.71 32.55
CA LEU A 738 -13.36 -6.69 31.55
C LEU A 738 -13.90 -5.31 31.93
N VAL A 739 -15.21 -5.21 32.20
CA VAL A 739 -15.92 -3.96 32.48
C VAL A 739 -16.72 -4.07 33.77
N GLY A 740 -16.57 -3.13 34.72
CA GLY A 740 -17.40 -3.13 35.93
C GLY A 740 -18.87 -2.85 35.62
N PHE A 741 -19.15 -1.65 35.09
CA PHE A 741 -20.49 -1.21 34.72
C PHE A 741 -20.54 -0.69 33.28
N ALA A 742 -21.30 -1.35 32.42
CA ALA A 742 -21.60 -0.89 31.07
C ALA A 742 -22.97 -0.21 31.04
N MET A 743 -22.97 1.13 31.11
CA MET A 743 -24.16 1.95 31.20
C MET A 743 -24.77 2.30 29.83
N GLY A 744 -26.08 2.22 29.76
CA GLY A 744 -26.93 2.48 28.61
C GLY A 744 -27.94 3.53 29.06
N TYR A 745 -27.68 4.79 28.74
CA TYR A 745 -28.60 5.85 29.09
C TYR A 745 -29.85 5.76 28.20
N TYR A 746 -31.02 6.01 28.79
CA TYR A 746 -32.31 6.09 28.11
C TYR A 746 -32.21 6.85 26.76
N TYR A 747 -32.83 6.26 25.73
CA TYR A 747 -32.91 6.73 24.35
C TYR A 747 -33.04 8.28 24.22
N PRO A 748 -32.39 8.93 23.21
CA PRO A 748 -31.76 8.35 22.02
C PRO A 748 -30.21 8.48 22.05
N ARG A 749 -29.54 7.91 23.07
CA ARG A 749 -28.07 7.87 23.13
C ARG A 749 -27.52 6.51 22.61
N PRO A 750 -26.26 6.46 22.11
CA PRO A 750 -25.65 5.22 21.68
C PRO A 750 -25.59 4.21 22.83
N ILE A 751 -26.02 2.97 22.57
CA ILE A 751 -25.82 1.84 23.50
C ILE A 751 -24.35 1.42 23.45
N GLY A 752 -23.72 1.15 24.60
CA GLY A 752 -22.35 0.66 24.62
C GLY A 752 -22.21 -0.68 23.88
N LEU A 753 -21.07 -0.93 23.24
CA LEU A 753 -20.80 -2.16 22.49
C LEU A 753 -19.51 -2.80 22.99
N ILE A 754 -19.57 -4.07 23.37
CA ILE A 754 -18.41 -4.91 23.66
C ILE A 754 -18.40 -6.03 22.62
N SER A 755 -17.36 -6.10 21.81
CA SER A 755 -17.27 -7.05 20.70
C SER A 755 -15.89 -7.71 20.61
N GLN A 756 -15.85 -9.02 20.27
CA GLN A 756 -14.59 -9.74 20.06
C GLN A 756 -13.59 -9.58 21.22
N SER A 757 -14.10 -9.49 22.44
CA SER A 757 -13.33 -9.11 23.63
C SER A 757 -13.46 -10.16 24.72
N TYR A 758 -12.48 -10.25 25.62
CA TYR A 758 -12.49 -11.34 26.60
C TYR A 758 -11.83 -11.03 27.95
N ALA A 759 -12.21 -11.81 28.97
CA ALA A 759 -11.61 -11.75 30.29
C ALA A 759 -11.26 -13.15 30.82
N THR A 760 -10.11 -13.29 31.49
CA THR A 760 -9.63 -14.60 32.00
C THR A 760 -9.24 -14.62 33.47
N GLY A 761 -9.07 -13.46 34.10
CA GLY A 761 -8.77 -13.35 35.53
C GLY A 761 -9.95 -13.75 36.42
N THR A 762 -9.69 -14.15 37.66
CA THR A 762 -10.77 -14.46 38.62
C THR A 762 -11.50 -13.18 39.04
N VAL A 763 -12.81 -13.27 39.24
CA VAL A 763 -13.65 -12.14 39.65
C VAL A 763 -14.30 -12.43 41.00
N HIS A 764 -14.15 -11.51 41.95
CA HIS A 764 -14.76 -11.58 43.28
C HIS A 764 -15.52 -10.27 43.59
N GLY A 765 -16.78 -10.38 44.00
CA GLY A 765 -17.59 -9.24 44.41
C GLY A 765 -18.71 -9.60 45.37
N ASN A 766 -19.57 -8.65 45.72
CA ASN A 766 -20.79 -8.89 46.51
C ASN A 766 -22.03 -8.86 45.61
N TYR A 767 -22.26 -7.78 44.87
CA TYR A 767 -23.44 -7.56 44.03
C TYR A 767 -23.06 -7.27 42.58
N TYR A 768 -23.84 -7.81 41.64
CA TYR A 768 -23.65 -7.62 40.18
C TYR A 768 -22.23 -8.01 39.74
N VAL A 769 -21.94 -9.30 39.87
CA VAL A 769 -20.60 -9.85 39.62
C VAL A 769 -20.61 -10.68 38.36
N GLY A 770 -19.86 -10.25 37.34
CA GLY A 770 -19.77 -10.92 36.05
C GLY A 770 -18.35 -11.30 35.65
N GLY A 771 -18.17 -12.43 34.99
CA GLY A 771 -16.84 -12.80 34.47
C GLY A 771 -16.34 -11.85 33.37
N LEU A 772 -17.24 -11.22 32.60
CA LEU A 772 -16.89 -10.18 31.62
C LEU A 772 -17.37 -8.80 32.07
N VAL A 773 -18.67 -8.68 32.42
CA VAL A 773 -19.31 -7.40 32.76
C VAL A 773 -20.12 -7.53 34.06
N GLY A 774 -19.94 -6.63 35.03
CA GLY A 774 -20.76 -6.64 36.26
C GLY A 774 -22.24 -6.36 35.98
N ASP A 775 -22.54 -5.11 35.61
CA ASP A 775 -23.86 -4.67 35.11
C ASP A 775 -23.79 -4.30 33.63
N GLN A 776 -24.64 -4.96 32.83
CA GLN A 776 -24.72 -4.81 31.38
C GLN A 776 -26.07 -4.25 30.94
N SER A 777 -26.03 -3.08 30.32
CA SER A 777 -27.16 -2.49 29.58
C SER A 777 -26.89 -2.25 28.09
N GLY A 778 -25.65 -2.48 27.63
CA GLY A 778 -25.22 -2.39 26.23
C GLY A 778 -25.30 -3.71 25.45
N THR A 779 -24.69 -3.79 24.27
CA THR A 779 -24.56 -5.04 23.48
C THR A 779 -23.28 -5.77 23.81
N ILE A 780 -23.34 -7.09 23.98
CA ILE A 780 -22.16 -7.98 24.00
C ILE A 780 -22.25 -8.93 22.81
N SER A 781 -21.21 -8.98 21.99
CA SER A 781 -21.13 -9.89 20.84
C SER A 781 -19.77 -10.57 20.70
N GLN A 782 -19.76 -11.84 20.31
CA GLN A 782 -18.52 -12.59 20.03
C GLN A 782 -17.47 -12.50 21.14
N SER A 783 -17.91 -12.46 22.40
CA SER A 783 -17.06 -12.16 23.55
C SER A 783 -17.16 -13.25 24.60
N TYR A 784 -16.14 -13.40 25.45
CA TYR A 784 -16.12 -14.52 26.38
C TYR A 784 -15.39 -14.27 27.70
N ALA A 785 -15.73 -15.07 28.71
CA ALA A 785 -15.07 -15.09 30.00
C ALA A 785 -14.72 -16.51 30.46
N THR A 786 -13.54 -16.70 31.04
CA THR A 786 -13.04 -18.02 31.47
C THR A 786 -12.61 -18.10 32.93
N GLY A 787 -12.42 -16.96 33.60
CA GLY A 787 -12.06 -16.91 35.01
C GLY A 787 -13.21 -17.34 35.93
N ALA A 788 -12.86 -17.90 37.11
CA ALA A 788 -13.85 -18.24 38.12
C ALA A 788 -14.50 -16.96 38.71
N VAL A 789 -15.80 -17.03 39.00
CA VAL A 789 -16.60 -15.90 39.49
C VAL A 789 -17.20 -16.24 40.85
N SER A 790 -17.06 -15.34 41.82
CA SER A 790 -17.65 -15.50 43.15
C SER A 790 -18.35 -14.23 43.64
N GLY A 791 -19.53 -14.39 44.26
CA GLY A 791 -20.18 -13.29 44.95
C GLY A 791 -21.41 -13.66 45.76
N ILE A 792 -22.25 -12.69 46.11
CA ILE A 792 -23.41 -12.88 46.99
C ILE A 792 -24.72 -12.82 46.21
N ASN A 793 -24.89 -11.83 45.33
CA ASN A 793 -26.15 -11.62 44.62
C ASN A 793 -25.92 -11.22 43.17
N SER A 794 -26.68 -11.80 42.24
CA SER A 794 -26.61 -11.53 40.80
C SER A 794 -25.20 -11.81 40.27
N VAL A 795 -24.86 -13.10 40.25
CA VAL A 795 -23.53 -13.61 39.90
C VAL A 795 -23.64 -14.38 38.59
N GLY A 796 -22.90 -13.94 37.56
CA GLY A 796 -22.92 -14.56 36.25
C GLY A 796 -21.54 -14.82 35.66
N GLY A 797 -21.42 -15.87 34.84
CA GLY A 797 -20.14 -16.22 34.22
C GLY A 797 -19.71 -15.23 33.15
N LEU A 798 -20.66 -14.57 32.48
CA LEU A 798 -20.40 -13.47 31.53
C LEU A 798 -20.89 -12.15 32.12
N ALA A 799 -22.14 -12.07 32.57
CA ALA A 799 -22.76 -10.86 33.10
C ALA A 799 -23.44 -11.09 34.46
N GLY A 800 -23.16 -10.26 35.46
CA GLY A 800 -23.84 -10.35 36.76
C GLY A 800 -25.32 -9.98 36.66
N TRP A 801 -25.57 -8.81 36.08
CA TRP A 801 -26.91 -8.29 35.79
C TRP A 801 -27.02 -7.79 34.35
N GLN A 802 -28.07 -8.20 33.65
CA GLN A 802 -28.41 -7.73 32.32
C GLN A 802 -29.69 -6.88 32.40
N SER A 803 -29.48 -5.57 32.36
CA SER A 803 -30.51 -4.53 32.42
C SER A 803 -30.85 -3.96 31.03
N GLY A 804 -30.24 -4.48 29.95
CA GLY A 804 -30.57 -4.09 28.58
C GLY A 804 -29.60 -4.65 27.55
N GLY A 805 -29.99 -4.58 26.27
CA GLY A 805 -29.16 -4.95 25.12
C GLY A 805 -28.93 -6.47 24.95
N PRO A 806 -28.61 -6.94 23.73
CA PRO A 806 -28.46 -8.36 23.43
C PRO A 806 -27.08 -8.91 23.81
N ILE A 807 -27.05 -10.20 24.21
CA ILE A 807 -25.84 -11.02 24.27
C ILE A 807 -25.90 -12.03 23.11
N THR A 808 -24.94 -11.97 22.20
CA THR A 808 -24.90 -12.83 21.01
C THR A 808 -23.55 -13.50 20.81
N GLN A 809 -23.55 -14.77 20.37
CA GLN A 809 -22.32 -15.50 20.00
C GLN A 809 -21.25 -15.47 21.10
N SER A 810 -21.66 -15.49 22.36
CA SER A 810 -20.78 -15.23 23.52
C SER A 810 -20.85 -16.36 24.53
N TYR A 811 -19.80 -16.55 25.33
CA TYR A 811 -19.75 -17.71 26.23
C TYR A 811 -18.98 -17.50 27.53
N ALA A 812 -19.29 -18.34 28.51
CA ALA A 812 -18.60 -18.38 29.80
C ALA A 812 -18.23 -19.82 30.21
N THR A 813 -17.01 -20.02 30.73
CA THR A 813 -16.51 -21.36 31.09
C THR A 813 -16.00 -21.49 32.53
N GLY A 814 -15.81 -20.37 33.24
CA GLY A 814 -15.34 -20.38 34.62
C GLY A 814 -16.36 -20.92 35.61
N ALA A 815 -15.89 -21.53 36.70
CA ALA A 815 -16.76 -21.99 37.79
C ALA A 815 -17.37 -20.79 38.54
N ILE A 816 -18.61 -20.94 38.99
CA ILE A 816 -19.40 -19.88 39.62
C ILE A 816 -19.85 -20.30 41.01
N SER A 817 -19.64 -19.43 41.99
CA SER A 817 -20.17 -19.56 43.35
C SER A 817 -20.91 -18.28 43.76
N GLY A 818 -22.21 -18.35 44.02
CA GLY A 818 -23.02 -17.20 44.40
C GLY A 818 -23.97 -17.49 45.56
N GLY A 819 -24.65 -16.46 46.08
CA GLY A 819 -25.78 -16.65 47.00
C GLY A 819 -27.11 -16.74 46.25
N SER A 820 -27.64 -15.60 45.80
CA SER A 820 -28.90 -15.53 45.04
C SER A 820 -28.71 -15.03 43.62
N TYR A 821 -29.56 -15.48 42.68
CA TYR A 821 -29.51 -15.11 41.26
C TYR A 821 -28.17 -15.47 40.62
N VAL A 822 -27.92 -16.77 40.48
CA VAL A 822 -26.62 -17.31 40.06
C VAL A 822 -26.79 -18.02 38.72
N GLY A 823 -26.10 -17.56 37.68
CA GLY A 823 -26.24 -18.08 36.33
C GLY A 823 -24.92 -18.40 35.65
N GLY A 824 -24.82 -19.51 34.93
CA GLY A 824 -23.62 -19.87 34.16
C GLY A 824 -23.17 -18.80 33.16
N LEU A 825 -24.10 -18.06 32.57
CA LEU A 825 -23.84 -16.93 31.67
C LEU A 825 -24.30 -15.61 32.30
N VAL A 826 -25.55 -15.53 32.75
CA VAL A 826 -26.15 -14.30 33.30
C VAL A 826 -26.80 -14.57 34.65
N GLY A 827 -26.44 -13.80 35.68
CA GLY A 827 -27.03 -13.94 37.02
C GLY A 827 -28.52 -13.55 37.05
N LEU A 828 -28.80 -12.29 36.70
CA LEU A 828 -30.14 -11.71 36.70
C LEU A 828 -30.42 -10.98 35.38
N MET A 829 -31.64 -11.08 34.85
CA MET A 829 -32.12 -10.30 33.71
C MET A 829 -33.33 -9.44 34.10
N THR A 830 -33.28 -8.11 33.90
CA THR A 830 -34.41 -7.20 34.17
C THR A 830 -34.47 -6.05 33.15
N ALA A 831 -35.18 -6.21 32.02
CA ALA A 831 -35.50 -5.08 31.16
C ALA A 831 -36.50 -5.40 30.05
N ASP A 832 -36.95 -4.30 29.46
CA ASP A 832 -37.68 -4.15 28.22
C ASP A 832 -36.70 -4.45 27.06
N LEU A 833 -36.80 -5.64 26.42
CA LEU A 833 -35.96 -6.16 25.31
C LEU A 833 -34.56 -6.66 25.70
N VAL A 834 -34.51 -7.87 26.24
CA VAL A 834 -33.26 -8.57 26.56
C VAL A 834 -33.22 -9.90 25.81
N THR A 835 -32.12 -10.18 25.10
CA THR A 835 -31.95 -11.44 24.36
C THR A 835 -30.60 -12.08 24.64
N ILE A 836 -30.62 -13.42 24.66
CA ILE A 836 -29.45 -14.28 24.64
C ILE A 836 -29.59 -15.19 23.42
N ASN A 837 -28.67 -15.08 22.47
CA ASN A 837 -28.72 -15.84 21.22
C ASN A 837 -27.36 -16.46 20.91
N GLN A 838 -27.35 -17.73 20.47
CA GLN A 838 -26.12 -18.43 20.07
C GLN A 838 -25.03 -18.37 21.14
N SER A 839 -25.40 -18.50 22.41
CA SER A 839 -24.50 -18.28 23.55
C SER A 839 -24.54 -19.45 24.51
N TYR A 840 -23.47 -19.67 25.28
CA TYR A 840 -23.40 -20.88 26.10
C TYR A 840 -22.57 -20.74 27.37
N ALA A 841 -22.83 -21.62 28.33
CA ALA A 841 -22.08 -21.74 29.58
C ALA A 841 -21.68 -23.19 29.88
N THR A 842 -20.44 -23.40 30.32
CA THR A 842 -19.94 -24.76 30.62
C THR A 842 -19.36 -24.92 32.03
N GLY A 843 -19.14 -23.83 32.75
CA GLY A 843 -18.62 -23.87 34.12
C GLY A 843 -19.65 -24.41 35.12
N ALA A 844 -19.17 -25.07 36.18
CA ALA A 844 -20.03 -25.50 37.28
C ALA A 844 -20.63 -24.29 38.01
N VAL A 845 -21.91 -24.35 38.36
CA VAL A 845 -22.67 -23.28 39.01
C VAL A 845 -23.16 -23.75 40.37
N SER A 846 -22.76 -23.03 41.43
CA SER A 846 -23.22 -23.28 42.80
C SER A 846 -23.84 -22.01 43.38
N GLY A 847 -25.01 -22.12 44.01
CA GLY A 847 -25.55 -21.04 44.84
C GLY A 847 -26.69 -21.46 45.75
N ASP A 848 -27.35 -20.52 46.42
CA ASP A 848 -28.44 -20.80 47.36
C ASP A 848 -29.82 -20.79 46.70
N SER A 849 -30.17 -19.74 45.94
CA SER A 849 -31.51 -19.58 45.35
C SER A 849 -31.48 -18.93 43.97
N TYR A 850 -32.39 -19.34 43.09
CA TYR A 850 -32.44 -18.89 41.69
C TYR A 850 -31.14 -19.22 40.94
N VAL A 851 -30.86 -20.52 40.81
CA VAL A 851 -29.60 -21.04 40.28
C VAL A 851 -29.84 -21.70 38.93
N GLY A 852 -29.23 -21.18 37.87
CA GLY A 852 -29.38 -21.68 36.51
C GLY A 852 -28.06 -21.97 35.82
N GLY A 853 -28.01 -23.02 35.01
CA GLY A 853 -26.80 -23.34 34.23
C GLY A 853 -26.48 -22.32 33.14
N LEU A 854 -27.44 -21.51 32.68
CA LEU A 854 -27.23 -20.37 31.78
C LEU A 854 -27.70 -19.06 32.43
N VAL A 855 -28.93 -19.01 32.94
CA VAL A 855 -29.54 -17.80 33.52
C VAL A 855 -30.05 -18.09 34.93
N GLY A 856 -29.64 -17.31 35.93
CA GLY A 856 -30.11 -17.48 37.32
C GLY A 856 -31.60 -17.17 37.45
N SER A 857 -32.00 -15.94 37.14
CA SER A 857 -33.42 -15.57 37.06
C SER A 857 -33.70 -14.49 36.04
N TYR A 858 -34.94 -14.50 35.55
CA TYR A 858 -35.57 -13.34 34.93
C TYR A 858 -36.63 -12.74 35.87
N VAL A 859 -36.69 -11.42 35.92
CA VAL A 859 -37.78 -10.67 36.57
C VAL A 859 -38.39 -9.68 35.57
N GLY A 860 -39.67 -9.89 35.27
CA GLY A 860 -40.42 -9.00 34.38
C GLY A 860 -40.65 -7.60 34.95
N THR A 861 -40.54 -6.60 34.06
CA THR A 861 -40.83 -5.18 34.30
C THR A 861 -42.28 -4.84 33.90
N SER A 862 -42.72 -3.61 34.19
CA SER A 862 -44.09 -3.14 33.95
C SER A 862 -44.48 -2.95 32.48
N HIS A 863 -43.60 -3.23 31.51
CA HIS A 863 -43.88 -3.05 30.09
C HIS A 863 -43.86 -4.40 29.33
N PRO A 864 -44.81 -4.66 28.42
CA PRO A 864 -44.89 -5.91 27.68
C PRO A 864 -43.83 -5.97 26.58
N GLN A 865 -42.78 -6.77 26.77
CA GLN A 865 -41.74 -6.99 25.75
C GLN A 865 -41.24 -8.44 25.71
N LEU A 866 -40.52 -8.79 24.64
CA LEU A 866 -40.02 -10.13 24.35
C LEU A 866 -38.71 -10.38 25.10
N LEU A 867 -38.65 -11.46 25.88
CA LEU A 867 -37.39 -12.05 26.31
C LEU A 867 -37.12 -13.28 25.46
N LEU A 868 -35.93 -13.36 24.85
CA LEU A 868 -35.57 -14.47 23.98
C LEU A 868 -34.27 -15.13 24.46
N ILE A 869 -34.36 -16.39 24.87
CA ILE A 869 -33.20 -17.29 24.96
C ILE A 869 -33.31 -18.23 23.77
N SER A 870 -32.37 -18.14 22.84
CA SER A 870 -32.44 -18.90 21.60
C SER A 870 -31.10 -19.51 21.24
N GLN A 871 -31.13 -20.72 20.69
CA GLN A 871 -29.93 -21.37 20.14
C GLN A 871 -28.78 -21.40 21.18
N SER A 872 -29.09 -21.66 22.44
CA SER A 872 -28.17 -21.47 23.57
C SER A 872 -28.13 -22.71 24.46
N TYR A 873 -27.03 -22.94 25.17
CA TYR A 873 -26.90 -24.18 25.96
C TYR A 873 -26.06 -24.05 27.23
N ALA A 874 -26.34 -24.95 28.18
CA ALA A 874 -25.59 -25.09 29.43
C ALA A 874 -25.16 -26.55 29.66
N THR A 875 -23.90 -26.75 30.04
CA THR A 875 -23.34 -28.11 30.26
C THR A 875 -22.69 -28.32 31.64
N GLY A 876 -22.43 -27.25 32.39
CA GLY A 876 -21.87 -27.34 33.73
C GLY A 876 -22.88 -27.88 34.76
N SER A 877 -22.39 -28.54 35.80
CA SER A 877 -23.24 -28.98 36.92
C SER A 877 -23.84 -27.78 37.66
N VAL A 878 -25.10 -27.87 38.07
CA VAL A 878 -25.86 -26.82 38.75
C VAL A 878 -26.31 -27.31 40.12
N SER A 879 -25.91 -26.63 41.20
CA SER A 879 -26.29 -26.96 42.57
C SER A 879 -26.86 -25.76 43.32
N GLY A 880 -27.98 -25.94 44.00
CA GLY A 880 -28.46 -24.97 44.99
C GLY A 880 -29.62 -25.43 45.85
N ASN A 881 -30.25 -24.54 46.62
CA ASN A 881 -31.34 -24.94 47.52
C ASN A 881 -32.70 -24.89 46.82
N ASN A 882 -33.10 -23.73 46.27
CA ASN A 882 -34.44 -23.53 45.69
C ASN A 882 -34.37 -22.87 44.31
N TYR A 883 -35.29 -23.22 43.41
CA TYR A 883 -35.34 -22.73 42.02
C TYR A 883 -34.06 -23.05 41.24
N VAL A 884 -33.79 -24.34 41.07
CA VAL A 884 -32.55 -24.84 40.46
C VAL A 884 -32.86 -25.45 39.09
N GLY A 885 -32.34 -24.86 38.02
CA GLY A 885 -32.58 -25.30 36.65
C GLY A 885 -31.31 -25.57 35.87
N GLY A 886 -31.29 -26.61 35.05
CA GLY A 886 -30.14 -26.90 34.19
C GLY A 886 -29.81 -25.79 33.18
N LEU A 887 -30.81 -25.01 32.73
CA LEU A 887 -30.64 -23.84 31.87
C LEU A 887 -31.05 -22.55 32.59
N VAL A 888 -32.26 -22.50 33.16
CA VAL A 888 -32.81 -21.29 33.80
C VAL A 888 -33.27 -21.60 35.23
N GLY A 889 -32.80 -20.86 36.23
CA GLY A 889 -33.26 -21.07 37.62
C GLY A 889 -34.74 -20.71 37.81
N SER A 890 -35.12 -19.50 37.46
CA SER A 890 -36.52 -19.05 37.54
C SER A 890 -36.93 -18.07 36.45
N SER A 891 -38.16 -18.17 35.97
CA SER A 891 -38.83 -17.12 35.20
C SER A 891 -40.01 -16.56 35.99
N TYR A 892 -39.80 -15.39 36.60
CA TYR A 892 -40.84 -14.69 37.36
C TYR A 892 -41.44 -13.55 36.54
N LEU A 893 -42.76 -13.58 36.36
CA LEU A 893 -43.54 -12.51 35.76
C LEU A 893 -44.29 -11.75 36.84
N ALA A 894 -43.98 -10.46 37.03
CA ALA A 894 -44.74 -9.61 37.95
C ALA A 894 -46.16 -9.36 37.38
N SER A 895 -47.17 -9.99 37.99
CA SER A 895 -48.59 -9.69 37.80
C SER A 895 -48.90 -8.25 38.25
N PRO A 896 -49.75 -7.44 37.56
CA PRO A 896 -50.88 -7.83 36.70
C PRO A 896 -50.78 -7.44 35.20
N TYR A 897 -49.58 -7.23 34.65
CA TYR A 897 -49.42 -6.74 33.26
C TYR A 897 -49.51 -7.87 32.20
N PRO A 898 -49.90 -7.58 30.93
CA PRO A 898 -50.10 -8.61 29.90
C PRO A 898 -48.84 -9.49 29.73
N PRO A 899 -49.00 -10.78 29.38
CA PRO A 899 -47.94 -11.77 29.50
C PRO A 899 -46.72 -11.34 28.68
N THR A 900 -45.64 -11.00 29.39
CA THR A 900 -44.30 -10.96 28.81
C THR A 900 -44.05 -12.31 28.15
N LEU A 901 -43.72 -12.30 26.86
CA LEU A 901 -43.39 -13.51 26.12
C LEU A 901 -41.93 -13.88 26.40
N LEU A 902 -41.69 -14.61 27.50
CA LEU A 902 -40.47 -15.40 27.60
C LEU A 902 -40.53 -16.49 26.52
N LEU A 903 -39.63 -16.43 25.55
CA LEU A 903 -39.46 -17.47 24.53
C LEU A 903 -38.10 -18.15 24.75
N ILE A 904 -38.13 -19.42 25.14
CA ILE A 904 -36.95 -20.28 25.13
C ILE A 904 -37.06 -21.21 23.94
N THR A 905 -36.10 -21.14 23.02
CA THR A 905 -36.16 -21.94 21.80
C THR A 905 -34.82 -22.50 21.35
N GLN A 906 -34.81 -23.69 20.75
CA GLN A 906 -33.61 -24.36 20.24
C GLN A 906 -32.47 -24.38 21.26
N SER A 907 -32.77 -24.63 22.53
CA SER A 907 -31.82 -24.49 23.63
C SER A 907 -31.78 -25.74 24.49
N TYR A 908 -30.65 -26.03 25.16
CA TYR A 908 -30.56 -27.26 25.94
C TYR A 908 -29.68 -27.20 27.20
N ALA A 909 -29.94 -28.12 28.13
CA ALA A 909 -29.14 -28.33 29.34
C ALA A 909 -28.73 -29.80 29.54
N THR A 910 -27.50 -30.04 29.98
CA THR A 910 -26.94 -31.41 30.12
C THR A 910 -26.13 -31.65 31.39
N GLY A 911 -25.80 -30.62 32.17
CA GLY A 911 -25.07 -30.79 33.42
C GLY A 911 -25.94 -31.36 34.54
N ALA A 912 -25.33 -32.08 35.49
CA ALA A 912 -26.02 -32.59 36.68
C ALA A 912 -26.72 -31.45 37.45
N VAL A 913 -27.97 -31.63 37.84
CA VAL A 913 -28.76 -30.61 38.56
C VAL A 913 -29.17 -31.15 39.92
N SER A 914 -28.84 -30.44 41.00
CA SER A 914 -29.19 -30.82 42.38
C SER A 914 -29.76 -29.67 43.20
N GLY A 915 -30.85 -29.92 43.91
CA GLY A 915 -31.36 -29.00 44.92
C GLY A 915 -32.46 -29.56 45.80
N SER A 916 -33.03 -28.70 46.65
CA SER A 916 -33.99 -29.09 47.70
C SER A 916 -35.45 -28.80 47.34
N SER A 917 -35.73 -27.76 46.54
CA SER A 917 -37.08 -27.47 46.03
C SER A 917 -37.06 -26.82 44.64
N ASP A 918 -38.10 -27.07 43.84
CA ASP A 918 -38.25 -26.55 42.46
C ASP A 918 -37.01 -26.81 41.59
N VAL A 919 -36.66 -28.10 41.45
CA VAL A 919 -35.48 -28.57 40.69
C VAL A 919 -35.94 -29.17 39.36
N GLY A 920 -35.45 -28.63 38.24
CA GLY A 920 -35.78 -29.12 36.90
C GLY A 920 -34.57 -29.28 36.01
N GLY A 921 -34.61 -30.26 35.10
CA GLY A 921 -33.51 -30.54 34.17
C GLY A 921 -33.23 -29.40 33.19
N LEU A 922 -34.24 -28.57 32.88
CA LEU A 922 -34.12 -27.37 32.04
C LEU A 922 -34.41 -26.09 32.85
N ILE A 923 -35.53 -26.02 33.58
CA ILE A 923 -35.97 -24.84 34.31
C ILE A 923 -36.34 -25.19 35.74
N GLY A 924 -35.89 -24.42 36.74
CA GLY A 924 -36.30 -24.63 38.13
C GLY A 924 -37.78 -24.28 38.35
N TYR A 925 -38.15 -23.02 38.13
CA TYR A 925 -39.53 -22.53 38.24
C TYR A 925 -39.97 -21.71 37.02
N GLN A 926 -41.19 -21.97 36.55
CA GLN A 926 -41.79 -21.29 35.40
C GLN A 926 -43.13 -20.64 35.73
N ALA A 927 -43.17 -19.30 35.81
CA ALA A 927 -44.40 -18.52 36.05
C ALA A 927 -45.18 -18.17 34.77
N GLY A 928 -44.64 -18.46 33.58
CA GLY A 928 -45.24 -18.14 32.27
C GLY A 928 -44.22 -18.17 31.13
N GLY A 929 -44.67 -17.91 29.90
CA GLY A 929 -43.84 -17.95 28.68
C GLY A 929 -44.02 -19.22 27.83
N THR A 930 -43.42 -19.20 26.64
CA THR A 930 -43.44 -20.28 25.65
C THR A 930 -42.07 -20.93 25.57
N ILE A 931 -42.04 -22.25 25.64
CA ILE A 931 -40.84 -23.04 25.34
C ILE A 931 -41.12 -23.82 24.06
N SER A 932 -40.15 -23.88 23.16
CA SER A 932 -40.26 -24.65 21.93
C SER A 932 -38.92 -25.28 21.56
N SER A 933 -38.93 -26.49 21.03
CA SER A 933 -37.73 -27.17 20.53
C SER A 933 -36.54 -27.06 21.51
N SER A 934 -36.77 -27.27 22.81
CA SER A 934 -35.76 -27.08 23.84
C SER A 934 -35.70 -28.28 24.77
N TYR A 935 -34.49 -28.66 25.17
CA TYR A 935 -34.19 -30.02 25.61
C TYR A 935 -33.41 -30.08 26.91
N PHE A 936 -33.66 -31.10 27.72
CA PHE A 936 -32.75 -31.49 28.80
C PHE A 936 -32.44 -32.97 28.72
N ASP A 937 -31.24 -33.34 29.16
CA ASP A 937 -30.85 -34.75 29.25
C ASP A 937 -31.21 -35.32 30.63
N SER A 938 -32.26 -36.14 30.67
CA SER A 938 -32.78 -36.74 31.89
C SER A 938 -31.78 -37.63 32.64
N PHE A 939 -30.82 -38.24 31.94
CA PHE A 939 -29.81 -39.10 32.56
C PHE A 939 -28.70 -38.27 33.17
N SER A 940 -28.09 -37.36 32.41
CA SER A 940 -26.95 -36.58 32.88
C SER A 940 -27.34 -35.47 33.85
N THR A 941 -28.53 -34.88 33.70
CA THR A 941 -29.07 -33.91 34.67
C THR A 941 -29.52 -34.58 35.98
N GLY A 942 -29.86 -35.87 35.93
CA GLY A 942 -30.44 -36.61 37.06
C GLY A 942 -31.89 -36.24 37.36
N GLN A 943 -32.55 -35.48 36.49
CA GLN A 943 -33.93 -35.00 36.69
C GLN A 943 -34.91 -35.74 35.78
N ALA A 944 -36.04 -36.17 36.34
CA ALA A 944 -37.10 -36.80 35.55
C ALA A 944 -37.96 -35.76 34.80
N ASN A 945 -38.08 -34.55 35.34
CA ASN A 945 -38.89 -33.47 34.79
C ASN A 945 -37.98 -32.34 34.28
N GLY A 946 -38.39 -31.71 33.17
CA GLY A 946 -37.67 -30.57 32.61
C GLY A 946 -37.91 -29.29 33.40
N VAL A 947 -39.09 -29.11 33.96
CA VAL A 947 -39.44 -27.99 34.84
C VAL A 947 -39.63 -28.50 36.28
N GLY A 948 -39.04 -27.83 37.27
CA GLY A 948 -39.22 -28.23 38.67
C GLY A 948 -40.62 -27.91 39.19
N SER A 949 -41.11 -26.70 38.91
CA SER A 949 -42.46 -26.25 39.25
C SER A 949 -43.00 -25.25 38.22
N GLY A 950 -44.25 -25.45 37.78
CA GLY A 950 -44.87 -24.70 36.67
C GLY A 950 -45.27 -25.60 35.49
N SER A 951 -45.37 -25.01 34.30
CA SER A 951 -45.79 -25.72 33.08
C SER A 951 -44.64 -26.53 32.45
N GLN A 952 -44.87 -27.79 32.08
CA GLN A 952 -43.91 -28.61 31.30
C GLN A 952 -44.05 -28.40 29.78
N ALA A 953 -45.00 -27.56 29.33
CA ALA A 953 -45.36 -27.46 27.92
C ALA A 953 -44.17 -26.98 27.06
N GLY A 954 -43.84 -27.76 26.03
CA GLY A 954 -42.79 -27.45 25.06
C GLY A 954 -41.36 -27.83 25.49
N VAL A 955 -41.18 -28.35 26.71
CA VAL A 955 -39.90 -28.93 27.16
C VAL A 955 -39.81 -30.39 26.75
N MET A 956 -38.67 -30.80 26.19
CA MET A 956 -38.45 -32.14 25.67
C MET A 956 -37.31 -32.85 26.42
N ALA A 957 -37.50 -34.12 26.76
CA ALA A 957 -36.47 -34.94 27.40
C ALA A 957 -35.69 -35.76 26.36
N VAL A 958 -34.36 -35.61 26.37
CA VAL A 958 -33.44 -36.57 25.74
C VAL A 958 -32.78 -37.41 26.83
N THR A 959 -32.07 -38.46 26.43
CA THR A 959 -31.34 -39.32 27.37
C THR A 959 -29.96 -39.68 26.82
N SER A 960 -28.93 -39.53 27.64
CA SER A 960 -27.59 -40.09 27.40
C SER A 960 -27.37 -41.43 28.11
N ASP A 961 -28.41 -42.01 28.72
CA ASP A 961 -28.35 -43.33 29.36
C ASP A 961 -27.87 -44.38 28.35
N PRO A 962 -26.70 -45.02 28.56
CA PRO A 962 -26.19 -46.02 27.64
C PRO A 962 -27.12 -47.23 27.47
N SER A 963 -27.98 -47.52 28.45
CA SER A 963 -28.98 -48.59 28.35
C SER A 963 -30.13 -48.24 27.39
N GLN A 964 -30.29 -46.97 27.03
CA GLN A 964 -31.31 -46.44 26.14
C GLN A 964 -30.72 -45.96 24.79
N SER A 965 -29.55 -46.47 24.39
CA SER A 965 -28.87 -46.05 23.16
C SER A 965 -29.65 -46.32 21.86
N ALA A 966 -30.71 -47.12 21.92
CA ALA A 966 -31.61 -47.41 20.80
C ALA A 966 -32.88 -46.55 20.79
N ALA A 967 -33.08 -45.67 21.78
CA ALA A 967 -34.26 -44.82 21.88
C ALA A 967 -34.22 -43.68 20.84
N GLU A 968 -35.38 -43.28 20.33
CA GLU A 968 -35.48 -42.18 19.35
C GLU A 968 -35.05 -40.83 19.93
N ASN A 969 -35.14 -40.67 21.25
CA ASN A 969 -34.68 -39.49 22.00
C ASN A 969 -33.28 -39.67 22.61
N TYR A 970 -32.47 -40.61 22.11
CA TYR A 970 -31.08 -40.75 22.53
C TYR A 970 -30.27 -39.51 22.15
N ALA A 971 -29.64 -38.87 23.13
CA ALA A 971 -29.09 -37.52 23.03
C ALA A 971 -27.94 -37.38 22.01
N PHE A 972 -27.33 -38.50 21.58
CA PHE A 972 -26.26 -38.50 20.58
C PHE A 972 -26.75 -38.80 19.17
N THR A 973 -28.04 -38.55 18.90
CA THR A 973 -28.65 -38.69 17.57
C THR A 973 -29.28 -37.37 17.12
N GLN A 974 -29.09 -37.01 15.85
CA GLN A 974 -29.66 -35.78 15.27
C GLN A 974 -31.20 -35.74 15.36
N SER A 975 -31.86 -36.90 15.23
CA SER A 975 -33.32 -37.03 15.31
C SER A 975 -33.91 -36.66 16.68
N ALA A 976 -33.11 -36.71 17.76
CA ALA A 976 -33.57 -36.34 19.09
C ALA A 976 -33.87 -34.82 19.21
N TYR A 977 -33.34 -33.98 18.31
CA TYR A 977 -33.42 -32.52 18.36
C TYR A 977 -34.31 -31.93 17.25
N SER A 978 -35.56 -32.36 17.20
CA SER A 978 -36.57 -31.81 16.27
C SER A 978 -36.73 -30.29 16.41
N GLY A 979 -36.53 -29.56 15.30
CA GLY A 979 -36.71 -28.10 15.25
C GLY A 979 -35.43 -27.30 15.53
N PHE A 980 -34.27 -27.95 15.71
CA PHE A 980 -32.96 -27.29 15.64
C PHE A 980 -32.62 -26.92 14.19
N ASP A 981 -32.03 -25.74 14.02
CA ASP A 981 -31.48 -25.28 12.74
C ASP A 981 -30.02 -25.78 12.58
N TRP A 982 -29.83 -26.77 11.70
CA TRP A 982 -28.52 -27.37 11.43
C TRP A 982 -27.59 -26.49 10.57
N THR A 983 -28.00 -25.28 10.19
CA THR A 983 -27.07 -24.26 9.67
C THR A 983 -26.37 -23.50 10.81
N ILE A 984 -26.89 -23.59 12.03
CA ILE A 984 -26.37 -22.96 13.24
C ILE A 984 -25.72 -24.00 14.16
N TRP A 985 -26.31 -25.19 14.21
CA TRP A 985 -25.82 -26.31 15.02
C TRP A 985 -25.10 -27.36 14.16
N SER A 986 -24.00 -27.89 14.71
CA SER A 986 -23.44 -29.16 14.28
C SER A 986 -24.30 -30.31 14.83
N PRO A 987 -24.59 -31.34 14.02
CA PRO A 987 -25.30 -32.51 14.49
C PRO A 987 -24.45 -33.29 15.51
N PRO A 988 -25.08 -34.03 16.44
CA PRO A 988 -24.37 -35.02 17.24
C PRO A 988 -23.64 -36.03 16.34
N GLU A 989 -22.33 -36.23 16.53
CA GLU A 989 -21.56 -37.19 15.74
C GLU A 989 -21.63 -38.61 16.33
N ALA A 990 -22.27 -39.53 15.63
CA ALA A 990 -22.26 -40.93 15.99
C ALA A 990 -20.89 -41.58 15.70
N GLY A 991 -20.14 -41.92 16.76
CA GLY A 991 -18.97 -42.80 16.67
C GLY A 991 -17.59 -42.18 16.94
N ALA A 992 -17.49 -40.89 17.25
CA ALA A 992 -16.19 -40.27 17.61
C ALA A 992 -16.04 -40.02 19.12
N VAL A 993 -17.02 -39.43 19.80
CA VAL A 993 -17.18 -39.41 21.28
C VAL A 993 -18.63 -38.98 21.54
N ASN A 994 -19.26 -39.45 22.62
CA ASN A 994 -20.60 -39.05 23.07
C ASN A 994 -20.75 -37.51 23.21
N TYR A 995 -21.14 -36.81 22.14
CA TYR A 995 -21.22 -35.34 22.09
C TYR A 995 -22.62 -34.83 21.72
N TYR A 996 -23.09 -33.82 22.45
CA TYR A 996 -24.30 -33.05 22.18
C TYR A 996 -24.12 -32.06 20.99
N PRO A 997 -25.20 -31.46 20.45
CA PRO A 997 -25.10 -30.43 19.39
C PRO A 997 -24.22 -29.24 19.81
N ARG A 998 -23.36 -28.74 18.91
CA ARG A 998 -22.50 -27.54 19.16
C ARG A 998 -22.76 -26.43 18.17
N LEU A 999 -22.59 -25.17 18.56
CA LEU A 999 -22.72 -24.02 17.66
C LEU A 999 -21.58 -23.98 16.63
N LEU A 1000 -21.88 -23.78 15.34
CA LEU A 1000 -20.93 -23.82 14.22
C LEU A 1000 -20.05 -22.56 14.08
N THR A 1001 -20.46 -21.42 14.65
CA THR A 1001 -19.90 -20.09 14.31
C THR A 1001 -19.49 -19.23 15.50
N VAL A 1002 -19.21 -19.82 16.67
CA VAL A 1002 -18.63 -19.07 17.80
C VAL A 1002 -17.10 -19.04 17.63
N PRO A 1003 -16.46 -17.91 17.24
CA PRO A 1003 -15.03 -17.86 17.02
C PRO A 1003 -14.27 -18.11 18.33
N GLY A 1004 -13.30 -19.03 18.32
CA GLY A 1004 -12.35 -19.25 19.43
C GLY A 1004 -12.60 -20.44 20.35
N ALA A 1005 -13.62 -21.28 20.12
CA ALA A 1005 -13.86 -22.47 20.96
C ALA A 1005 -12.85 -23.62 20.75
N ASP A 1006 -12.18 -23.70 19.59
CA ASP A 1006 -11.33 -24.84 19.22
C ASP A 1006 -9.83 -24.50 18.99
N THR A 1007 -9.38 -23.27 19.28
CA THR A 1007 -7.96 -22.86 19.05
C THR A 1007 -7.26 -22.22 20.26
N VAL A 1008 -7.77 -22.37 21.49
CA VAL A 1008 -6.98 -21.99 22.67
C VAL A 1008 -5.91 -23.06 22.93
N GLY A 1009 -4.82 -22.95 22.19
CA GLY A 1009 -3.67 -23.86 22.27
C GLY A 1009 -2.74 -23.83 21.05
N GLN A 1010 -2.41 -22.66 20.49
CA GLN A 1010 -1.13 -22.41 19.80
C GLN A 1010 -0.65 -20.98 20.04
#